data_AF-A0A0G4F9R9-F1
#
_entry.id   AF-A0A0G4F9R9-F1
#
_cell.length_a   1.000
_cell.length_b   1.000
_cell.length_c   1.000
_cell.angle_alpha   90.00
_cell.angle_beta   90.00
_cell.angle_gamma   90.00
#
_symmetry.space_group_name_H-M   'P 1'
#
loop_
_entity.id
_entity.type
_entity.pdbx_description
1 polymer ?
#
loop_
_entity_poly.entity_id
_entity_poly.type
_entity_poly.pdbx_seq_one_letter_code
_entity_poly.pdbx_strand_id
1 'polypeptide(L)'
;MPSSPLSVRSKHRHSERRQSPGSSFLSVRVLFLPDVCWGVVPVSLVGIFWDTLVLNEALILLALTPDSTNRAYAAIIEGVGIHLPDDASQPTKDLVLGILLRNISLDGIQRLIRLGADVNVIVTLTFPWEQNMNPAGNYTQLVSLLVLATDTKSVLSPLQFATLPAIASTITLPKWSTREMQAAILNELISAGANVNGGDDHTIVPIKMAKESLNMTAVEVLLSHHVAVRGHPSLASSPLLFMQGCSLTDEEAEDTLFDISARLLQHDPSLATDTGVMGDTTVISICSRRSMSQRFLNRYLDMLVQHGASLTQQQQAGGGASVEPLTPLQCAAWASNHKALTYLLGRIPLTDIDGPGSNAAGVVNLTVLSWAAQGLRCPLDVSRSRIFHRLRPVIREMINEAKRCIRTLLQHGASVDLMPSHTQETQYERSLVLEEYAAILNELPERVMAAINAALKPQRDTAARIGCLLPMAPHHDGAHPDPSPSNLTFGPCEATGIAWKIGSFLHDPSAARAVIDKFLIADSLLKRRVSAAVDHFINQAATKTASNREVVGGARHAQQQEGGATSGTGKGESTDCVMVRLLKSVPGVMVAGRRGQTAANREVVGKAERGKGERAGRGLQRWLKSVMGVTGAGQGGQTVCVPPLQCFAIKRGEDGQHRRLGVREVVHRASLDEAAVYGLEGSIIKCCNGHLGNTDCRFQWGQLGYIDQSGRFVSLGID
;
A
#
# COMPACT_ATOMS: atom_id res chain seq x y z
N MET A 1 -58.42 -30.87 9.52
CA MET A 1 -58.93 -32.10 8.87
C MET A 1 -60.07 -31.71 7.94
N PRO A 2 -60.28 -32.39 6.79
CA PRO A 2 -59.39 -32.53 5.61
C PRO A 2 -60.12 -31.99 4.35
N SER A 3 -59.49 -31.73 3.19
CA SER A 3 -59.26 -32.77 2.17
C SER A 3 -58.48 -32.23 0.96
N SER A 4 -57.28 -32.79 0.80
CA SER A 4 -56.54 -33.32 -0.37
C SER A 4 -56.63 -32.75 -1.81
N PRO A 5 -55.55 -32.94 -2.61
CA PRO A 5 -55.19 -32.12 -3.77
C PRO A 5 -55.30 -32.83 -5.13
N LEU A 6 -55.28 -32.03 -6.21
CA LEU A 6 -55.27 -32.48 -7.60
C LEU A 6 -53.85 -32.84 -8.08
N SER A 7 -53.74 -34.06 -8.59
CA SER A 7 -52.58 -34.66 -9.26
C SER A 7 -52.59 -34.32 -10.75
N VAL A 8 -51.47 -33.80 -11.27
CA VAL A 8 -51.21 -33.69 -12.72
C VAL A 8 -49.99 -34.54 -13.07
N ARG A 9 -50.25 -35.59 -13.84
CA ARG A 9 -49.30 -36.54 -14.44
C ARG A 9 -48.30 -35.83 -15.35
N SER A 10 -46.99 -36.01 -15.10
CA SER A 10 -45.94 -35.81 -16.09
C SER A 10 -45.80 -37.06 -16.97
N LYS A 11 -45.78 -36.86 -18.30
CA LYS A 11 -45.48 -37.90 -19.29
C LYS A 11 -43.98 -37.96 -19.51
N HIS A 12 -43.37 -39.10 -19.20
CA HIS A 12 -42.02 -39.45 -19.65
C HIS A 12 -41.99 -39.61 -21.18
N ARG A 13 -41.07 -38.90 -21.84
CA ARG A 13 -40.67 -39.14 -23.22
C ARG A 13 -39.23 -39.64 -23.21
N HIS A 14 -39.03 -40.90 -23.57
CA HIS A 14 -37.73 -41.48 -23.89
C HIS A 14 -37.21 -40.87 -25.20
N SER A 15 -35.98 -40.34 -25.19
CA SER A 15 -35.24 -39.98 -26.40
C SER A 15 -34.16 -41.02 -26.67
N GLU A 16 -34.33 -41.75 -27.78
CA GLU A 16 -33.37 -42.68 -28.36
C GLU A 16 -32.09 -41.96 -28.78
N ARG A 17 -30.93 -42.53 -28.40
CA ARG A 17 -29.61 -42.18 -28.94
C ARG A 17 -29.51 -42.69 -30.38
N ARG A 18 -29.47 -41.78 -31.36
CA ARG A 18 -28.94 -42.07 -32.69
C ARG A 18 -27.43 -41.83 -32.71
N GLN A 19 -26.69 -42.87 -33.07
CA GLN A 19 -25.26 -42.83 -33.41
C GLN A 19 -25.08 -42.07 -34.73
N SER A 20 -24.12 -41.15 -34.77
CA SER A 20 -23.63 -40.48 -35.99
C SER A 20 -22.28 -41.08 -36.43
N PRO A 21 -21.99 -41.12 -37.74
CA PRO A 21 -20.92 -41.93 -38.31
C PRO A 21 -19.55 -41.24 -38.38
N GLY A 22 -18.54 -42.10 -38.54
CA GLY A 22 -17.09 -41.89 -38.60
C GLY A 22 -16.53 -40.58 -39.17
N SER A 23 -15.58 -40.03 -38.42
CA SER A 23 -14.61 -39.03 -38.89
C SER A 23 -13.43 -39.72 -39.59
N SER A 24 -13.29 -39.49 -40.89
CA SER A 24 -12.13 -39.88 -41.70
C SER A 24 -10.91 -39.02 -41.34
N PHE A 25 -9.81 -39.66 -40.93
CA PHE A 25 -8.52 -38.99 -40.76
C PHE A 25 -7.83 -38.84 -42.12
N LEU A 26 -7.57 -37.58 -42.54
CA LEU A 26 -6.61 -37.28 -43.60
C LEU A 26 -5.19 -37.47 -43.05
N SER A 27 -4.45 -38.41 -43.65
CA SER A 27 -3.03 -38.67 -43.41
C SER A 27 -2.21 -37.79 -44.35
N VAL A 28 -1.47 -36.82 -43.79
CA VAL A 28 -0.44 -36.07 -44.52
C VAL A 28 0.90 -36.77 -44.27
N ARG A 29 1.46 -37.38 -45.31
CA ARG A 29 2.82 -37.96 -45.29
C ARG A 29 3.85 -36.84 -45.44
N VAL A 30 4.71 -36.68 -44.44
CA VAL A 30 5.95 -35.91 -44.56
C VAL A 30 7.10 -36.91 -44.74
N LEU A 31 7.83 -36.78 -45.84
CA LEU A 31 9.04 -37.55 -46.14
C LEU A 31 10.21 -36.99 -45.33
N PHE A 32 10.89 -37.86 -44.57
CA PHE A 32 12.20 -37.56 -43.97
C PHE A 32 13.24 -38.57 -44.52
N LEU A 33 14.37 -38.04 -44.97
CA LEU A 33 15.59 -38.79 -45.29
C LEU A 33 16.42 -39.02 -44.01
N PRO A 34 17.20 -40.12 -43.91
CA PRO A 34 17.83 -40.56 -42.67
C PRO A 34 19.27 -40.07 -42.54
N ASP A 35 19.66 -39.69 -41.32
CA ASP A 35 20.86 -40.20 -40.62
C ASP A 35 21.19 -39.27 -39.45
N VAL A 36 21.28 -39.88 -38.25
CA VAL A 36 22.07 -39.53 -37.04
C VAL A 36 21.32 -39.98 -35.77
N CYS A 37 22.11 -40.56 -34.87
CA CYS A 37 21.76 -41.52 -33.82
C CYS A 37 20.81 -41.04 -32.70
N TRP A 38 20.08 -42.00 -32.17
CA TRP A 38 19.08 -41.89 -31.10
C TRP A 38 19.68 -41.78 -29.70
N GLY A 39 19.26 -40.76 -28.95
CA GLY A 39 19.26 -40.73 -27.49
C GLY A 39 17.84 -40.41 -27.01
N VAL A 40 17.26 -41.28 -26.18
CA VAL A 40 15.88 -41.21 -25.71
C VAL A 40 15.70 -40.02 -24.74
N VAL A 41 14.80 -39.10 -25.06
CA VAL A 41 14.33 -38.03 -24.16
C VAL A 41 12.78 -38.01 -24.17
N PRO A 42 12.07 -37.81 -23.05
CA PRO A 42 10.61 -37.87 -22.99
C PRO A 42 9.91 -36.70 -23.70
N VAL A 43 8.77 -36.98 -24.32
CA VAL A 43 7.92 -36.09 -25.16
C VAL A 43 7.29 -34.89 -24.41
N SER A 44 7.65 -34.64 -23.15
CA SER A 44 7.12 -33.54 -22.34
C SER A 44 7.94 -32.23 -22.39
N LEU A 45 8.94 -32.12 -23.28
CA LEU A 45 9.83 -30.94 -23.37
C LEU A 45 9.90 -30.28 -24.76
N VAL A 46 9.19 -30.79 -25.77
CA VAL A 46 9.20 -30.22 -27.13
C VAL A 46 8.25 -29.02 -27.29
N GLY A 47 7.31 -28.82 -26.36
CA GLY A 47 6.41 -27.66 -26.34
C GLY A 47 6.96 -26.40 -25.66
N ILE A 48 8.20 -26.44 -25.14
CA ILE A 48 8.77 -25.35 -24.31
C ILE A 48 9.86 -24.55 -25.04
N PHE A 49 10.30 -25.00 -26.22
CA PHE A 49 11.40 -24.35 -26.95
C PHE A 49 11.01 -23.55 -28.19
N TRP A 50 9.73 -23.56 -28.60
CA TRP A 50 9.28 -22.81 -29.78
C TRP A 50 8.81 -21.36 -29.48
N ASP A 51 8.52 -21.04 -28.21
CA ASP A 51 7.86 -19.77 -27.85
C ASP A 51 8.82 -18.65 -27.42
N THR A 52 10.14 -18.85 -27.45
CA THR A 52 11.08 -17.90 -26.81
C THR A 52 12.17 -17.29 -27.68
N LEU A 53 12.19 -17.50 -29.01
CA LEU A 53 13.31 -16.98 -29.81
C LEU A 53 13.03 -16.47 -31.24
N VAL A 54 11.79 -16.10 -31.61
CA VAL A 54 11.52 -15.56 -32.98
C VAL A 54 10.81 -14.19 -33.02
N LEU A 55 10.40 -13.61 -31.89
CA LEU A 55 9.45 -12.49 -31.91
C LEU A 55 10.00 -11.05 -31.98
N ASN A 56 11.24 -10.81 -32.45
CA ASN A 56 11.75 -9.42 -32.51
C ASN A 56 12.29 -8.91 -33.87
N GLU A 57 12.38 -9.72 -34.92
CA GLU A 57 12.97 -9.27 -36.21
C GLU A 57 12.27 -9.94 -37.42
N ALA A 58 10.95 -9.81 -37.53
CA ALA A 58 10.23 -10.26 -38.74
C ALA A 58 9.06 -9.32 -39.07
N LEU A 59 9.37 -8.10 -39.51
CA LEU A 59 8.38 -7.22 -40.14
C LEU A 59 9.02 -6.46 -41.30
N ILE A 60 8.22 -6.27 -42.34
CA ILE A 60 8.49 -5.64 -43.65
C ILE A 60 9.11 -6.59 -44.67
N LEU A 61 8.28 -7.45 -45.27
CA LEU A 61 8.29 -7.73 -46.72
C LEU A 61 7.15 -8.71 -47.02
N LEU A 62 6.01 -8.20 -47.48
CA LEU A 62 5.10 -8.89 -48.39
C LEU A 62 4.02 -7.89 -48.81
N ALA A 63 4.25 -7.24 -49.94
CA ALA A 63 3.21 -6.57 -50.70
C ALA A 63 3.36 -6.96 -52.16
N LEU A 64 2.22 -6.98 -52.86
CA LEU A 64 1.99 -7.17 -54.30
C LEU A 64 1.54 -8.58 -54.73
N THR A 65 0.26 -8.88 -54.46
CA THR A 65 -0.58 -9.55 -55.47
C THR A 65 -1.86 -8.74 -55.71
N PRO A 66 -2.40 -8.68 -56.95
CA PRO A 66 -3.33 -7.62 -57.34
C PRO A 66 -4.81 -7.86 -56.99
N ASP A 67 -5.18 -9.01 -56.42
CA ASP A 67 -6.59 -9.46 -56.53
C ASP A 67 -7.25 -9.92 -55.21
N SER A 68 -6.79 -9.41 -54.06
CA SER A 68 -7.52 -9.58 -52.79
C SER A 68 -7.31 -8.42 -51.83
N THR A 69 -7.81 -7.24 -52.19
CA THR A 69 -7.72 -6.03 -51.36
C THR A 69 -8.23 -6.26 -49.93
N ASN A 70 -9.25 -7.10 -49.71
CA ASN A 70 -9.72 -7.40 -48.34
C ASN A 70 -8.88 -8.43 -47.54
N ARG A 71 -7.97 -9.21 -48.14
CA ARG A 71 -7.12 -10.17 -47.39
C ARG A 71 -5.77 -9.61 -46.97
N ALA A 72 -5.25 -8.60 -47.66
CA ALA A 72 -3.91 -8.06 -47.38
C ALA A 72 -3.83 -7.25 -46.08
N TYR A 73 -4.95 -6.69 -45.58
CA TYR A 73 -4.95 -5.85 -44.38
C TYR A 73 -4.79 -6.63 -43.07
N ALA A 74 -5.04 -7.94 -43.07
CA ALA A 74 -4.95 -8.79 -41.88
C ALA A 74 -3.51 -9.12 -41.44
N ALA A 75 -2.50 -8.83 -42.27
CA ALA A 75 -1.13 -9.31 -42.05
C ALA A 75 -0.24 -8.37 -41.23
N ILE A 76 -0.65 -7.11 -40.99
CA ILE A 76 0.24 -6.11 -40.35
C ILE A 76 0.09 -6.10 -38.81
N ILE A 77 -0.99 -6.66 -38.27
CA ILE A 77 -1.21 -6.80 -36.82
C ILE A 77 -1.80 -8.19 -36.58
N GLU A 78 -1.00 -9.13 -36.08
CA GLU A 78 -1.42 -10.53 -35.93
C GLU A 78 -2.81 -10.66 -35.29
N GLY A 79 -3.75 -11.21 -36.05
CA GLY A 79 -5.11 -11.53 -35.60
C GLY A 79 -6.14 -10.41 -35.76
N VAL A 80 -5.77 -9.13 -35.90
CA VAL A 80 -6.78 -8.04 -35.98
C VAL A 80 -7.22 -7.81 -37.42
N GLY A 81 -8.52 -7.98 -37.68
CA GLY A 81 -9.14 -7.59 -38.95
C GLY A 81 -9.39 -6.09 -39.01
N ILE A 82 -8.92 -5.42 -40.06
CA ILE A 82 -9.26 -4.02 -40.34
C ILE A 82 -10.20 -3.99 -41.54
N HIS A 83 -11.41 -3.46 -41.35
CA HIS A 83 -12.42 -3.37 -42.39
C HIS A 83 -12.83 -1.92 -42.61
N LEU A 84 -12.95 -1.56 -43.89
CA LEU A 84 -13.51 -0.29 -44.35
C LEU A 84 -14.89 -0.55 -44.94
N PRO A 85 -15.77 0.47 -45.01
CA PRO A 85 -17.04 0.37 -45.73
C PRO A 85 -16.82 -0.12 -47.16
N ASP A 86 -17.73 -0.95 -47.68
CA ASP A 86 -17.60 -1.55 -49.01
C ASP A 86 -17.56 -0.49 -50.13
N ASP A 87 -18.19 0.66 -49.88
CA ASP A 87 -18.26 1.83 -50.75
C ASP A 87 -17.09 2.82 -50.56
N ALA A 88 -16.11 2.52 -49.69
CA ALA A 88 -14.96 3.38 -49.48
C ALA A 88 -14.15 3.58 -50.79
N SER A 89 -13.98 4.84 -51.18
CA SER A 89 -13.21 5.23 -52.37
C SER A 89 -11.74 4.82 -52.25
N GLN A 90 -11.05 4.65 -53.39
CA GLN A 90 -9.61 4.32 -53.36
C GLN A 90 -8.77 5.38 -52.62
N PRO A 91 -9.00 6.70 -52.81
CA PRO A 91 -8.33 7.72 -52.01
C PRO A 91 -8.55 7.56 -50.49
N THR A 92 -9.75 7.15 -50.04
CA THR A 92 -10.03 6.87 -48.63
C THR A 92 -9.23 5.67 -48.12
N LYS A 93 -9.16 4.59 -48.90
CA LYS A 93 -8.37 3.38 -48.56
C LYS A 93 -6.88 3.72 -48.44
N ASP A 94 -6.36 4.50 -49.38
CA ASP A 94 -4.97 4.95 -49.39
C ASP A 94 -4.66 5.87 -48.20
N LEU A 95 -5.62 6.74 -47.82
CA LEU A 95 -5.49 7.64 -46.68
C LEU A 95 -5.43 6.86 -45.35
N VAL A 96 -6.36 5.91 -45.15
CA VAL A 96 -6.39 5.04 -43.96
C VAL A 96 -5.10 4.23 -43.86
N LEU A 97 -4.67 3.61 -44.95
CA LEU A 97 -3.45 2.80 -44.98
C LEU A 97 -2.21 3.65 -44.72
N GLY A 98 -2.13 4.83 -45.34
CA GLY A 98 -1.05 5.79 -45.12
C GLY A 98 -0.94 6.23 -43.66
N ILE A 99 -2.07 6.46 -43.00
CA ILE A 99 -2.12 6.80 -41.57
C ILE A 99 -1.72 5.60 -40.72
N LEU A 100 -2.31 4.42 -40.91
CA LEU A 100 -2.01 3.21 -40.13
C LEU A 100 -0.53 2.83 -40.19
N LEU A 101 0.08 2.96 -41.38
CA LEU A 101 1.49 2.66 -41.60
C LEU A 101 2.42 3.82 -41.27
N ARG A 102 1.87 5.01 -40.92
CA ARG A 102 2.61 6.26 -40.72
C ARG A 102 3.52 6.61 -41.92
N ASN A 103 3.13 6.20 -43.13
CA ASN A 103 3.89 6.36 -44.37
C ASN A 103 3.25 7.37 -45.33
N ILE A 104 2.64 8.42 -44.77
CA ILE A 104 2.02 9.49 -45.54
C ILE A 104 2.54 10.84 -45.06
N SER A 105 2.91 11.71 -46.00
CA SER A 105 3.28 13.09 -45.71
C SER A 105 2.04 13.97 -45.60
N LEU A 106 2.20 15.17 -45.03
CA LEU A 106 1.12 16.17 -44.97
C LEU A 106 0.58 16.50 -46.36
N ASP A 107 1.46 16.73 -47.33
CA ASP A 107 1.09 16.96 -48.74
C ASP A 107 0.35 15.76 -49.34
N GLY A 108 0.72 14.54 -48.93
CA GLY A 108 0.05 13.31 -49.33
C GLY A 108 -1.39 13.27 -48.83
N ILE A 109 -1.63 13.62 -47.57
CA ILE A 109 -2.97 13.74 -46.99
C ILE A 109 -3.79 14.79 -47.74
N GLN A 110 -3.25 16.00 -47.91
CA GLN A 110 -3.90 17.08 -48.66
C GLN A 110 -4.23 16.69 -50.10
N ARG A 111 -3.35 15.91 -50.75
CA ARG A 111 -3.59 15.39 -52.08
C ARG A 111 -4.74 14.37 -52.09
N LEU A 112 -4.77 13.42 -51.16
CA LEU A 112 -5.83 12.42 -51.10
C LEU A 112 -7.19 13.05 -50.77
N ILE A 113 -7.24 14.03 -49.87
CA ILE A 113 -8.46 14.79 -49.56
C ILE A 113 -8.97 15.53 -50.80
N ARG A 114 -8.08 16.19 -51.57
CA ARG A 114 -8.45 16.81 -52.86
C ARG A 114 -8.94 15.82 -53.91
N LEU A 115 -8.54 14.55 -53.81
CA LEU A 115 -9.03 13.46 -54.66
C LEU A 115 -10.35 12.84 -54.15
N GLY A 116 -10.95 13.39 -53.10
CA GLY A 116 -12.23 12.92 -52.55
C GLY A 116 -12.08 11.80 -51.52
N ALA A 117 -10.96 11.73 -50.79
CA ALA A 117 -10.86 10.87 -49.63
C ALA A 117 -11.81 11.36 -48.52
N ASP A 118 -12.58 10.43 -47.96
CA ASP A 118 -13.48 10.68 -46.83
C ASP A 118 -12.70 10.64 -45.51
N VAL A 119 -12.57 11.80 -44.88
CA VAL A 119 -11.88 11.96 -43.58
C VAL A 119 -12.73 11.49 -42.39
N ASN A 120 -14.03 11.26 -42.60
CA ASN A 120 -14.97 10.75 -41.60
C ASN A 120 -15.25 9.25 -41.75
N VAL A 121 -14.49 8.54 -42.59
CA VAL A 121 -14.64 7.10 -42.76
C VAL A 121 -14.53 6.37 -41.42
N ILE A 122 -15.49 5.47 -41.16
CA ILE A 122 -15.50 4.62 -39.98
C ILE A 122 -14.64 3.40 -40.27
N VAL A 123 -13.59 3.20 -39.46
CA VAL A 123 -12.75 2.01 -39.56
C VAL A 123 -13.20 0.99 -38.53
N THR A 124 -13.49 -0.22 -38.99
CA THR A 124 -13.96 -1.33 -38.18
C THR A 124 -12.79 -2.23 -37.83
N LEU A 125 -12.45 -2.32 -36.54
CA LEU A 125 -11.41 -3.21 -36.01
C LEU A 125 -12.07 -4.45 -35.42
N THR A 126 -11.76 -5.62 -35.96
CA THR A 126 -12.31 -6.91 -35.54
C THR A 126 -11.24 -7.71 -34.81
N PHE A 127 -11.52 -8.07 -33.57
CA PHE A 127 -10.62 -8.87 -32.74
C PHE A 127 -11.13 -10.32 -32.71
N PRO A 128 -10.24 -11.32 -32.95
CA PRO A 128 -10.60 -12.71 -32.95
C PRO A 128 -10.81 -13.13 -31.50
N TRP A 129 -12.02 -13.61 -31.20
CA TRP A 129 -12.31 -14.12 -29.87
C TRP A 129 -11.78 -15.55 -29.71
N GLU A 130 -11.07 -15.87 -28.63
CA GLU A 130 -10.70 -17.25 -28.34
C GLU A 130 -11.98 -18.09 -28.13
N GLN A 131 -12.20 -19.07 -29.02
CA GLN A 131 -13.43 -19.87 -29.13
C GLN A 131 -13.91 -20.55 -27.83
N ASN A 132 -13.05 -20.66 -26.81
CA ASN A 132 -13.35 -21.39 -25.58
C ASN A 132 -14.16 -20.61 -24.53
N MET A 133 -14.27 -19.28 -24.60
CA MET A 133 -14.97 -18.51 -23.55
C MET A 133 -16.35 -17.97 -23.95
N ASN A 134 -16.60 -17.75 -25.24
CA ASN A 134 -17.94 -17.39 -25.72
C ASN A 134 -18.06 -17.74 -27.22
N PRO A 135 -18.94 -18.68 -27.63
CA PRO A 135 -19.06 -19.08 -29.04
C PRO A 135 -19.75 -18.04 -29.95
N ALA A 136 -20.14 -16.87 -29.42
CA ALA A 136 -21.15 -16.01 -30.03
C ALA A 136 -20.68 -14.75 -30.78
N GLY A 137 -19.38 -14.41 -30.89
CA GLY A 137 -19.00 -13.31 -31.78
C GLY A 137 -17.58 -12.78 -31.66
N ASN A 138 -17.11 -12.16 -32.75
CA ASN A 138 -15.93 -11.30 -32.73
C ASN A 138 -16.26 -10.00 -32.00
N TYR A 139 -15.27 -9.43 -31.30
CA TYR A 139 -15.40 -8.09 -30.75
C TYR A 139 -15.04 -7.07 -31.82
N THR A 140 -15.90 -6.07 -32.01
CA THR A 140 -15.74 -5.05 -33.04
C THR A 140 -15.63 -3.68 -32.39
N GLN A 141 -14.60 -2.92 -32.76
CA GLN A 141 -14.46 -1.50 -32.43
C GLN A 141 -14.67 -0.66 -33.68
N LEU A 142 -15.44 0.41 -33.55
CA LEU A 142 -15.65 1.41 -34.60
C LEU A 142 -14.84 2.65 -34.23
N VAL A 143 -13.87 3.02 -35.06
CA VAL A 143 -12.94 4.12 -34.78
C VAL A 143 -12.86 5.10 -35.94
N SER A 144 -12.64 6.38 -35.61
CA SER A 144 -12.39 7.42 -36.61
C SER A 144 -10.95 7.43 -37.10
N LEU A 145 -10.72 8.11 -38.22
CA LEU A 145 -9.38 8.38 -38.73
C LEU A 145 -8.53 9.22 -37.74
N LEU A 146 -9.14 10.12 -36.96
CA LEU A 146 -8.45 10.90 -35.92
C LEU A 146 -7.92 10.00 -34.79
N VAL A 147 -8.68 8.98 -34.40
CA VAL A 147 -8.26 7.98 -33.41
C VAL A 147 -7.04 7.22 -33.95
N LEU A 148 -7.09 6.76 -35.20
CA LEU A 148 -5.97 6.07 -35.84
C LEU A 148 -4.75 6.96 -36.05
N ALA A 149 -4.92 8.26 -36.27
CA ALA A 149 -3.82 9.22 -36.41
C ALA A 149 -3.15 9.58 -35.07
N THR A 150 -3.70 9.15 -33.93
CA THR A 150 -3.11 9.42 -32.61
C THR A 150 -2.10 8.34 -32.25
N ASP A 151 -0.87 8.73 -31.89
CA ASP A 151 0.15 7.76 -31.45
C ASP A 151 -0.17 7.18 -30.09
N THR A 152 0.00 5.86 -29.97
CA THR A 152 -0.14 5.06 -28.74
C THR A 152 1.21 4.79 -28.08
N LYS A 153 1.33 4.90 -26.76
CA LYS A 153 2.41 4.20 -26.02
C LYS A 153 2.04 2.70 -25.96
N SER A 154 2.96 1.79 -26.32
CA SER A 154 2.63 0.38 -26.62
C SER A 154 1.95 -0.39 -25.47
N VAL A 155 2.15 0.04 -24.22
CA VAL A 155 1.59 -0.65 -23.05
C VAL A 155 0.13 -0.27 -22.77
N LEU A 156 -0.35 0.86 -23.28
CA LEU A 156 -1.60 1.51 -22.86
C LEU A 156 -2.53 1.83 -24.04
N SER A 157 -2.44 1.05 -25.12
CA SER A 157 -3.25 1.34 -26.30
C SER A 157 -4.74 1.19 -25.96
N PRO A 158 -5.58 2.21 -26.23
CA PRO A 158 -7.05 2.11 -26.12
C PRO A 158 -7.64 1.06 -27.05
N LEU A 159 -6.88 0.74 -28.11
CA LEU A 159 -7.15 -0.30 -29.08
C LEU A 159 -6.73 -1.69 -28.54
N GLN A 160 -6.96 -1.91 -27.25
CA GLN A 160 -6.78 -3.17 -26.56
C GLN A 160 -8.14 -3.78 -26.24
N PHE A 161 -8.22 -5.09 -26.41
CA PHE A 161 -9.33 -5.88 -25.90
C PHE A 161 -8.83 -6.73 -24.75
N ALA A 162 -9.36 -6.53 -23.53
CA ALA A 162 -9.01 -7.37 -22.39
C ALA A 162 -10.15 -7.49 -21.38
N THR A 163 -10.69 -8.70 -21.23
CA THR A 163 -11.34 -9.14 -19.98
C THR A 163 -10.32 -9.60 -18.95
N LEU A 164 -9.11 -10.02 -19.39
CA LEU A 164 -7.99 -10.44 -18.53
C LEU A 164 -6.64 -9.99 -19.12
N PRO A 165 -5.71 -9.43 -18.32
CA PRO A 165 -4.41 -8.93 -18.79
C PRO A 165 -3.53 -9.95 -19.51
N ALA A 166 -3.75 -11.26 -19.29
CA ALA A 166 -2.89 -12.32 -19.79
C ALA A 166 -3.18 -12.74 -21.26
N ILE A 167 -4.24 -12.21 -21.87
CA ILE A 167 -4.72 -12.62 -23.22
C ILE A 167 -5.05 -11.38 -24.08
N ALA A 168 -4.54 -10.21 -23.70
CA ALA A 168 -4.88 -8.97 -24.39
C ALA A 168 -4.13 -8.89 -25.73
N SER A 169 -4.83 -8.99 -26.85
CA SER A 169 -4.30 -8.57 -28.15
C SER A 169 -4.28 -7.04 -28.19
N THR A 170 -3.09 -6.47 -28.33
CA THR A 170 -2.89 -5.02 -28.32
C THR A 170 -2.53 -4.53 -29.72
N ILE A 171 -3.29 -3.59 -30.27
CA ILE A 171 -2.85 -2.88 -31.47
C ILE A 171 -1.87 -1.80 -31.05
N THR A 172 -0.60 -1.97 -31.39
CA THR A 172 0.40 -0.90 -31.29
C THR A 172 0.56 -0.27 -32.66
N LEU A 173 0.10 0.98 -32.81
CA LEU A 173 0.34 1.74 -34.03
C LEU A 173 1.78 2.26 -34.04
N PRO A 174 2.43 2.36 -35.23
CA PRO A 174 3.71 3.03 -35.33
C PRO A 174 3.57 4.49 -34.89
N LYS A 175 4.66 5.07 -34.39
CA LYS A 175 4.69 6.50 -34.03
C LYS A 175 4.93 7.35 -35.27
N TRP A 176 4.37 8.56 -35.30
CA TRP A 176 4.82 9.57 -36.26
C TRP A 176 6.29 9.92 -36.01
N SER A 177 6.96 10.42 -37.05
CA SER A 177 8.37 10.81 -36.97
C SER A 177 8.63 11.87 -35.89
N THR A 178 7.70 12.81 -35.72
CA THR A 178 7.74 13.81 -34.65
C THR A 178 6.34 14.13 -34.13
N ARG A 179 6.26 14.77 -32.95
CA ARG A 179 4.98 15.23 -32.37
C ARG A 179 4.37 16.36 -33.18
N GLU A 180 5.18 17.21 -33.79
CA GLU A 180 4.76 18.30 -34.67
C GLU A 180 4.12 17.73 -35.94
N MET A 181 4.67 16.64 -36.49
CA MET A 181 4.07 15.94 -37.63
C MET A 181 2.69 15.39 -37.26
N GLN A 182 2.56 14.70 -36.11
CA GLN A 182 1.25 14.22 -35.63
C GLN A 182 0.26 15.39 -35.48
N ALA A 183 0.70 16.50 -34.88
CA ALA A 183 -0.15 17.68 -34.71
C ALA A 183 -0.58 18.27 -36.05
N ALA A 184 0.33 18.41 -37.02
CA ALA A 184 0.02 18.92 -38.35
C ALA A 184 -1.02 18.03 -39.07
N ILE A 185 -0.86 16.71 -38.97
CA ILE A 185 -1.79 15.75 -39.54
C ILE A 185 -3.17 15.84 -38.88
N LEU A 186 -3.25 15.88 -37.55
CA LEU A 186 -4.51 16.03 -36.84
C LEU A 186 -5.22 17.34 -37.23
N ASN A 187 -4.48 18.45 -37.29
CA ASN A 187 -5.02 19.75 -37.71
C ASN A 187 -5.54 19.72 -39.16
N GLU A 188 -4.81 19.08 -40.07
CA GLU A 188 -5.23 18.95 -41.48
C GLU A 188 -6.51 18.13 -41.60
N LEU A 189 -6.59 16.99 -40.93
CA LEU A 189 -7.79 16.15 -40.93
C LEU A 189 -9.00 16.92 -40.39
N ILE A 190 -8.86 17.63 -39.26
CA ILE A 190 -9.93 18.45 -38.68
C ILE A 190 -10.33 19.59 -39.63
N SER A 191 -9.36 20.27 -40.24
CA SER A 191 -9.61 21.37 -41.21
C SER A 191 -10.32 20.87 -42.47
N ALA A 192 -10.09 19.63 -42.86
CA ALA A 192 -10.79 18.96 -43.95
C ALA A 192 -12.18 18.42 -43.58
N GLY A 193 -12.64 18.67 -42.35
CA GLY A 193 -13.98 18.31 -41.88
C GLY A 193 -14.06 17.00 -41.11
N ALA A 194 -12.93 16.44 -40.63
CA ALA A 194 -12.99 15.31 -39.71
C ALA A 194 -13.68 15.72 -38.41
N ASN A 195 -14.67 14.92 -37.97
CA ASN A 195 -15.42 15.20 -36.76
C ASN A 195 -14.52 15.04 -35.52
N VAL A 196 -14.20 16.16 -34.88
CA VAL A 196 -13.32 16.24 -33.70
C VAL A 196 -13.85 15.40 -32.51
N ASN A 197 -15.16 15.20 -32.43
CA ASN A 197 -15.81 14.41 -31.37
C ASN A 197 -15.86 12.91 -31.71
N GLY A 198 -15.68 12.54 -32.98
CA GLY A 198 -16.11 11.26 -33.49
C GLY A 198 -17.63 11.23 -33.76
N GLY A 199 -18.07 10.21 -34.50
CA GLY A 199 -19.49 9.91 -34.70
C GLY A 199 -20.08 9.15 -33.53
N ASP A 200 -21.40 9.18 -33.41
CA ASP A 200 -22.16 8.58 -32.31
C ASP A 200 -21.96 7.05 -32.21
N ASP A 201 -21.68 6.40 -33.33
CA ASP A 201 -21.45 4.95 -33.41
C ASP A 201 -20.02 4.54 -33.03
N HIS A 202 -19.10 5.48 -32.83
CA HIS A 202 -17.72 5.14 -32.49
C HIS A 202 -17.62 4.54 -31.10
N THR A 203 -16.83 3.49 -30.93
CA THR A 203 -16.56 2.90 -29.60
C THR A 203 -15.50 3.69 -28.84
N ILE A 204 -14.61 4.38 -29.56
CA ILE A 204 -13.52 5.18 -29.01
C ILE A 204 -13.53 6.54 -29.70
N VAL A 205 -13.61 7.61 -28.91
CA VAL A 205 -13.56 8.99 -29.41
C VAL A 205 -12.14 9.54 -29.38
N PRO A 206 -11.81 10.55 -30.21
CA PRO A 206 -10.45 11.11 -30.29
C PRO A 206 -9.89 11.58 -28.94
N ILE A 207 -10.68 12.27 -28.11
CA ILE A 207 -10.19 12.79 -26.82
C ILE A 207 -9.87 11.67 -25.82
N LYS A 208 -10.67 10.60 -25.83
CA LYS A 208 -10.44 9.41 -25.02
C LYS A 208 -9.17 8.70 -25.47
N MET A 209 -9.00 8.52 -26.78
CA MET A 209 -7.80 7.94 -27.39
C MET A 209 -6.54 8.72 -26.98
N ALA A 210 -6.58 10.06 -27.08
CA ALA A 210 -5.46 10.92 -26.75
C ALA A 210 -5.04 10.81 -25.28
N LYS A 211 -6.00 10.81 -24.35
CA LYS A 211 -5.72 10.64 -22.91
C LYS A 211 -5.11 9.28 -22.63
N GLU A 212 -5.78 8.20 -23.03
CA GLU A 212 -5.37 6.84 -22.66
C GLU A 212 -4.04 6.45 -23.31
N SER A 213 -3.74 7.02 -24.47
CA SER A 213 -2.42 6.92 -25.13
C SER A 213 -1.32 7.79 -24.48
N LEU A 214 -1.66 8.58 -23.45
CA LEU A 214 -0.78 9.57 -22.81
C LEU A 214 -0.18 10.55 -23.83
N ASN A 215 -1.01 11.02 -24.75
CA ASN A 215 -0.61 11.85 -25.88
C ASN A 215 -1.04 13.31 -25.68
N MET A 216 -0.26 14.06 -24.89
CA MET A 216 -0.54 15.46 -24.58
C MET A 216 -0.69 16.32 -25.84
N THR A 217 0.13 16.08 -26.87
CA THR A 217 0.04 16.81 -28.15
C THR A 217 -1.33 16.64 -28.81
N ALA A 218 -1.87 15.42 -28.85
CA ALA A 218 -3.22 15.19 -29.37
C ALA A 218 -4.29 15.87 -28.51
N VAL A 219 -4.15 15.83 -27.18
CA VAL A 219 -5.08 16.52 -26.26
C VAL A 219 -5.13 18.02 -26.56
N GLU A 220 -3.98 18.70 -26.69
CA GLU A 220 -3.93 20.13 -26.98
C GLU A 220 -4.54 20.47 -28.35
N VAL A 221 -4.25 19.67 -29.39
CA VAL A 221 -4.86 19.88 -30.72
C VAL A 221 -6.38 19.73 -30.63
N LEU A 222 -6.89 18.66 -30.01
CA LEU A 222 -8.33 18.44 -29.89
C LEU A 222 -9.03 19.55 -29.07
N LEU A 223 -8.42 20.00 -27.97
CA LEU A 223 -8.95 21.11 -27.16
C LEU A 223 -8.97 22.43 -27.94
N SER A 224 -7.94 22.71 -28.75
CA SER A 224 -7.90 23.91 -29.61
C SER A 224 -8.99 23.94 -30.68
N HIS A 225 -9.53 22.76 -31.04
CA HIS A 225 -10.65 22.60 -31.97
C HIS A 225 -11.98 22.34 -31.26
N HIS A 226 -12.10 22.76 -30.00
CA HIS A 226 -13.34 22.70 -29.22
C HIS A 226 -13.96 21.30 -29.13
N VAL A 227 -13.13 20.27 -28.96
CA VAL A 227 -13.64 18.91 -28.69
C VAL A 227 -14.56 18.89 -27.47
N ALA A 228 -15.68 18.18 -27.60
CA ALA A 228 -16.59 17.92 -26.51
C ALA A 228 -15.91 16.97 -25.51
N VAL A 229 -15.70 17.47 -24.29
CA VAL A 229 -15.19 16.68 -23.17
C VAL A 229 -16.31 16.03 -22.35
N ARG A 230 -17.59 16.28 -22.70
CA ARG A 230 -18.78 15.73 -22.01
C ARG A 230 -19.87 15.37 -23.02
N GLY A 231 -20.81 14.52 -22.59
CA GLY A 231 -22.07 14.28 -23.27
C GLY A 231 -22.02 13.41 -24.53
N HIS A 232 -20.84 12.95 -24.96
CA HIS A 232 -20.76 12.01 -26.09
C HIS A 232 -21.23 10.61 -25.66
N PRO A 233 -22.09 9.91 -26.43
CA PRO A 233 -22.59 8.57 -26.08
C PRO A 233 -21.46 7.56 -25.77
N SER A 234 -20.39 7.62 -26.55
CA SER A 234 -19.18 6.80 -26.38
C SER A 234 -18.23 7.29 -25.27
N LEU A 235 -18.42 8.52 -24.79
CA LEU A 235 -17.96 8.97 -23.47
C LEU A 235 -18.99 8.56 -22.42
N ALA A 236 -19.44 7.30 -22.49
CA ALA A 236 -20.19 6.63 -21.43
C ALA A 236 -19.48 6.72 -20.07
N SER A 237 -18.23 7.19 -20.06
CA SER A 237 -17.48 7.57 -18.89
C SER A 237 -16.85 8.95 -19.13
N SER A 238 -16.91 9.85 -18.14
CA SER A 238 -16.16 11.11 -18.12
C SER A 238 -14.72 10.89 -18.60
N PRO A 239 -14.15 11.81 -19.39
CA PRO A 239 -12.78 11.68 -19.87
C PRO A 239 -11.77 11.68 -18.72
N LEU A 240 -12.13 12.00 -17.47
CA LEU A 240 -11.24 11.80 -16.32
C LEU A 240 -11.26 10.36 -15.78
N LEU A 241 -12.27 9.55 -16.11
CA LEU A 241 -12.36 8.14 -15.70
C LEU A 241 -11.24 7.31 -16.31
N PHE A 242 -10.65 6.43 -15.50
CA PHE A 242 -9.54 5.57 -15.90
C PHE A 242 -10.12 4.33 -16.56
N MET A 243 -9.54 3.83 -17.67
CA MET A 243 -9.92 2.52 -18.20
C MET A 243 -9.35 1.37 -17.39
N GLN A 244 -10.02 0.23 -17.50
CA GLN A 244 -9.73 -0.98 -16.75
C GLN A 244 -8.56 -1.73 -17.36
N GLY A 245 -7.64 -2.21 -16.51
CA GLY A 245 -6.59 -3.17 -16.90
C GLY A 245 -5.19 -2.58 -17.09
N CYS A 246 -5.05 -1.26 -17.23
CA CYS A 246 -3.73 -0.64 -17.40
C CYS A 246 -2.99 -0.51 -16.06
N SER A 247 -1.81 -1.13 -15.97
CA SER A 247 -0.88 -0.88 -14.86
C SER A 247 0.08 0.24 -15.24
N LEU A 248 -0.17 1.45 -14.73
CA LEU A 248 0.81 2.55 -14.82
C LEU A 248 1.86 2.32 -13.73
N THR A 249 2.94 1.62 -14.07
CA THR A 249 4.08 1.47 -13.15
C THR A 249 5.17 2.51 -13.37
N ASP A 250 5.05 3.30 -14.43
CA ASP A 250 6.02 4.31 -14.84
C ASP A 250 5.63 5.69 -14.28
N GLU A 251 6.52 6.29 -13.49
CA GLU A 251 6.31 7.62 -12.91
C GLU A 251 6.14 8.70 -13.98
N GLU A 252 6.82 8.60 -15.13
CA GLU A 252 6.67 9.56 -16.25
C GLU A 252 5.26 9.45 -16.86
N ALA A 253 4.74 8.24 -16.97
CA ALA A 253 3.39 7.98 -17.45
C ALA A 253 2.33 8.55 -16.51
N GLU A 254 2.54 8.41 -15.19
CA GLU A 254 1.69 9.01 -14.17
C GLU A 254 1.73 10.55 -14.21
N ASP A 255 2.92 11.16 -14.31
CA ASP A 255 3.04 12.61 -14.43
C ASP A 255 2.38 13.14 -15.71
N THR A 256 2.56 12.45 -16.84
CA THR A 256 1.88 12.81 -18.11
C THR A 256 0.36 12.72 -17.97
N LEU A 257 -0.15 11.68 -17.32
CA LEU A 257 -1.59 11.51 -17.09
C LEU A 257 -2.15 12.58 -16.14
N PHE A 258 -1.37 12.96 -15.13
CA PHE A 258 -1.70 14.05 -14.22
C PHE A 258 -1.83 15.35 -15.00
N ASP A 259 -0.84 15.68 -15.84
CA ASP A 259 -0.84 16.91 -16.64
C ASP A 259 -2.01 16.94 -17.63
N ILE A 260 -2.29 15.83 -18.32
CA ILE A 260 -3.45 15.71 -19.22
C ILE A 260 -4.75 15.96 -18.46
N SER A 261 -4.89 15.36 -17.28
CA SER A 261 -6.11 15.49 -16.47
C SER A 261 -6.28 16.91 -15.92
N ALA A 262 -5.19 17.54 -15.48
CA ALA A 262 -5.17 18.93 -15.06
C ALA A 262 -5.57 19.86 -16.22
N ARG A 263 -5.07 19.58 -17.43
CA ARG A 263 -5.41 20.35 -18.63
C ARG A 263 -6.88 20.24 -19.00
N LEU A 264 -7.45 19.04 -18.93
CA LEU A 264 -8.89 18.80 -19.14
C LEU A 264 -9.74 19.55 -18.10
N LEU A 265 -9.34 19.54 -16.82
CA LEU A 265 -10.02 20.28 -15.75
C LEU A 265 -9.90 21.79 -15.88
N GLN A 266 -8.80 22.30 -16.43
CA GLN A 266 -8.67 23.72 -16.75
C GLN A 266 -9.63 24.14 -17.87
N HIS A 267 -9.86 23.26 -18.85
CA HIS A 267 -10.80 23.51 -19.93
C HIS A 267 -12.27 23.40 -19.45
N ASP A 268 -12.58 22.38 -18.66
CA ASP A 268 -13.90 22.18 -18.06
C ASP A 268 -13.78 21.67 -16.60
N PRO A 269 -13.87 22.56 -15.60
CA PRO A 269 -13.78 22.19 -14.19
C PRO A 269 -14.88 21.23 -13.72
N SER A 270 -16.04 21.21 -14.40
CA SER A 270 -17.18 20.38 -14.01
C SER A 270 -16.92 18.88 -14.17
N LEU A 271 -15.88 18.52 -14.95
CA LEU A 271 -15.40 17.14 -15.09
C LEU A 271 -15.01 16.50 -13.75
N ALA A 272 -14.60 17.28 -12.75
CA ALA A 272 -14.26 16.78 -11.42
C ALA A 272 -15.46 16.13 -10.71
N THR A 273 -16.65 16.67 -10.93
CA THR A 273 -17.92 16.23 -10.34
C THR A 273 -18.76 15.36 -11.27
N ASP A 274 -18.27 15.10 -12.47
CA ASP A 274 -19.01 14.35 -13.49
C ASP A 274 -19.16 12.88 -13.09
N THR A 275 -20.26 12.28 -13.54
CA THR A 275 -20.62 10.90 -13.24
C THR A 275 -20.64 10.10 -14.53
N GLY A 276 -20.03 8.90 -14.52
CA GLY A 276 -20.12 7.97 -15.63
C GLY A 276 -21.52 7.38 -15.80
N VAL A 277 -21.71 6.56 -16.84
CA VAL A 277 -22.97 5.85 -17.12
C VAL A 277 -23.35 4.87 -16.01
N MET A 278 -22.37 4.35 -15.28
CA MET A 278 -22.61 3.53 -14.09
C MET A 278 -22.90 4.37 -12.84
N GLY A 279 -22.92 5.70 -12.96
CA GLY A 279 -23.08 6.66 -11.87
C GLY A 279 -21.83 6.84 -11.01
N ASP A 280 -20.69 6.29 -11.43
CA ASP A 280 -19.41 6.43 -10.75
C ASP A 280 -18.85 7.83 -10.94
N THR A 281 -18.47 8.47 -9.83
CA THR A 281 -17.72 9.73 -9.88
C THR A 281 -16.27 9.47 -10.26
N THR A 282 -15.57 10.50 -10.73
CA THR A 282 -14.12 10.41 -11.00
C THR A 282 -13.33 9.92 -9.79
N VAL A 283 -13.74 10.32 -8.58
CA VAL A 283 -13.14 9.87 -7.31
C VAL A 283 -13.33 8.36 -7.10
N ILE A 284 -14.53 7.83 -7.32
CA ILE A 284 -14.83 6.40 -7.17
C ILE A 284 -14.00 5.58 -8.17
N SER A 285 -13.88 6.05 -9.40
CA SER A 285 -13.10 5.37 -10.44
C SER A 285 -11.62 5.25 -10.10
N ILE A 286 -10.98 6.33 -9.62
CA ILE A 286 -9.56 6.26 -9.21
C ILE A 286 -9.38 5.41 -7.94
N CYS A 287 -10.34 5.42 -7.01
CA CYS A 287 -10.33 4.55 -5.84
C CYS A 287 -10.38 3.05 -6.20
N SER A 288 -10.94 2.70 -7.35
CA SER A 288 -10.93 1.32 -7.87
C SER A 288 -9.57 0.87 -8.46
N ARG A 289 -8.60 1.77 -8.65
CA ARG A 289 -7.36 1.49 -9.41
C ARG A 289 -6.17 1.19 -8.50
N ARG A 290 -5.79 -0.10 -8.42
CA ARG A 290 -4.70 -0.61 -7.56
C ARG A 290 -3.28 -0.26 -8.03
N SER A 291 -3.10 0.01 -9.33
CA SER A 291 -1.78 0.08 -9.97
C SER A 291 -1.02 1.39 -9.75
N MET A 292 -1.68 2.44 -9.27
CA MET A 292 -1.08 3.78 -9.18
C MET A 292 -0.13 3.92 -7.99
N SER A 293 0.88 4.76 -8.11
CA SER A 293 1.74 5.20 -7.02
C SER A 293 0.94 6.02 -5.99
N GLN A 294 1.41 6.02 -4.74
CA GLN A 294 0.78 6.82 -3.68
C GLN A 294 0.91 8.33 -4.00
N ARG A 295 2.04 8.74 -4.61
CA ARG A 295 2.31 10.14 -4.95
C ARG A 295 1.31 10.65 -5.98
N PHE A 296 1.11 9.90 -7.07
CA PHE A 296 0.13 10.24 -8.10
C PHE A 296 -1.27 10.29 -7.51
N LEU A 297 -1.69 9.24 -6.79
CA LEU A 297 -3.02 9.15 -6.22
C LEU A 297 -3.34 10.34 -5.30
N ASN A 298 -2.39 10.74 -4.44
CA ASN A 298 -2.56 11.88 -3.56
C ASN A 298 -2.75 13.18 -4.35
N ARG A 299 -1.84 13.47 -5.30
CA ARG A 299 -1.91 14.68 -6.14
C ARG A 299 -3.20 14.73 -6.95
N TYR A 300 -3.59 13.60 -7.53
CA TYR A 300 -4.76 13.49 -8.38
C TYR A 300 -6.06 13.73 -7.60
N LEU A 301 -6.22 13.08 -6.43
CA LEU A 301 -7.38 13.29 -5.58
C LEU A 301 -7.43 14.72 -5.01
N ASP A 302 -6.29 15.30 -4.61
CA ASP A 302 -6.22 16.69 -4.16
C ASP A 302 -6.66 17.67 -5.27
N MET A 303 -6.25 17.42 -6.52
CA MET A 303 -6.69 18.19 -7.68
C MET A 303 -8.21 18.07 -7.89
N LEU A 304 -8.78 16.86 -7.82
CA LEU A 304 -10.23 16.69 -7.97
C LEU A 304 -11.01 17.44 -6.88
N VAL A 305 -10.56 17.35 -5.62
CA VAL A 305 -11.18 18.07 -4.50
C VAL A 305 -11.07 19.58 -4.68
N GLN A 306 -9.94 20.08 -5.16
CA GLN A 306 -9.74 21.50 -5.50
C GLN A 306 -10.75 21.99 -6.55
N HIS A 307 -11.15 21.11 -7.48
CA HIS A 307 -12.17 21.38 -8.50
C HIS A 307 -13.60 20.98 -8.07
N GLY A 308 -13.84 20.75 -6.77
CA GLY A 308 -15.18 20.56 -6.20
C GLY A 308 -15.66 19.12 -6.10
N ALA A 309 -14.83 18.12 -6.40
CA ALA A 309 -15.19 16.73 -6.18
C ALA A 309 -15.33 16.41 -4.69
N SER A 310 -16.35 15.62 -4.33
CA SER A 310 -16.55 15.17 -2.95
C SER A 310 -15.94 13.77 -2.72
N LEU A 311 -15.22 13.62 -1.60
CA LEU A 311 -14.64 12.33 -1.16
C LEU A 311 -15.66 11.40 -0.49
N THR A 312 -16.88 11.90 -0.22
CA THR A 312 -17.95 11.14 0.45
C THR A 312 -19.18 10.95 -0.44
N GLN A 313 -19.19 11.55 -1.64
CA GLN A 313 -20.30 11.43 -2.58
C GLN A 313 -20.47 9.99 -3.03
N GLN A 314 -21.65 9.45 -2.76
CA GLN A 314 -22.05 8.12 -3.21
C GLN A 314 -22.24 8.06 -4.72
N GLN A 315 -21.95 6.88 -5.28
CA GLN A 315 -22.30 6.53 -6.64
C GLN A 315 -23.80 6.79 -6.88
N GLN A 316 -24.16 7.38 -8.02
CA GLN A 316 -25.56 7.50 -8.39
C GLN A 316 -26.06 6.14 -8.90
N ALA A 317 -27.30 5.77 -8.58
CA ALA A 317 -27.89 4.53 -9.08
C ALA A 317 -28.04 4.63 -10.62
N GLY A 318 -27.12 4.02 -11.37
CA GLY A 318 -27.25 3.87 -12.81
C GLY A 318 -28.45 2.99 -13.12
N GLY A 319 -29.35 3.43 -14.01
CA GLY A 319 -30.68 2.82 -14.24
C GLY A 319 -30.72 1.38 -14.76
N GLY A 320 -29.60 0.65 -14.79
CA GLY A 320 -29.48 -0.66 -15.45
C GLY A 320 -29.29 -1.87 -14.53
N ALA A 321 -28.85 -1.73 -13.28
CA ALA A 321 -28.63 -2.88 -12.40
C ALA A 321 -28.67 -2.47 -10.93
N SER A 322 -29.17 -3.37 -10.07
CA SER A 322 -29.27 -3.24 -8.61
C SER A 322 -27.90 -3.28 -7.91
N VAL A 323 -26.93 -2.51 -8.39
CA VAL A 323 -25.66 -2.33 -7.68
C VAL A 323 -25.89 -1.25 -6.63
N GLU A 324 -25.61 -1.60 -5.37
CA GLU A 324 -25.71 -0.65 -4.26
C GLU A 324 -24.78 0.55 -4.50
N PRO A 325 -25.24 1.78 -4.23
CA PRO A 325 -24.42 2.96 -4.44
C PRO A 325 -23.22 2.96 -3.47
N LEU A 326 -22.01 2.90 -4.02
CA LEU A 326 -20.78 2.87 -3.22
C LEU A 326 -20.27 4.28 -2.94
N THR A 327 -19.79 4.51 -1.73
CA THR A 327 -18.89 5.64 -1.43
C THR A 327 -17.48 5.37 -1.98
N PRO A 328 -16.64 6.40 -2.18
CA PRO A 328 -15.23 6.21 -2.53
C PRO A 328 -14.47 5.31 -1.56
N LEU A 329 -14.78 5.38 -0.26
CA LEU A 329 -14.15 4.55 0.76
C LEU A 329 -14.55 3.07 0.61
N GLN A 330 -15.83 2.77 0.43
CA GLN A 330 -16.32 1.41 0.20
C GLN A 330 -15.76 0.84 -1.11
N CYS A 331 -15.69 1.67 -2.15
CA CYS A 331 -15.10 1.32 -3.43
C CYS A 331 -13.60 0.97 -3.30
N ALA A 332 -12.82 1.79 -2.60
CA ALA A 332 -11.40 1.51 -2.33
C ALA A 332 -11.21 0.21 -1.52
N ALA A 333 -12.09 -0.04 -0.53
CA ALA A 333 -12.08 -1.25 0.28
C ALA A 333 -12.38 -2.50 -0.55
N TRP A 334 -13.45 -2.48 -1.33
CA TRP A 334 -13.84 -3.57 -2.24
C TRP A 334 -12.77 -3.84 -3.29
N ALA A 335 -12.26 -2.77 -3.90
CA ALA A 335 -11.17 -2.85 -4.86
C ALA A 335 -9.80 -3.10 -4.22
N SER A 336 -9.71 -3.37 -2.90
CA SER A 336 -8.45 -3.63 -2.19
C SER A 336 -7.34 -2.63 -2.51
N ASN A 337 -7.70 -1.35 -2.66
CA ASN A 337 -6.77 -0.28 -2.99
C ASN A 337 -6.29 0.40 -1.71
N HIS A 338 -5.29 -0.19 -1.07
CA HIS A 338 -4.77 0.30 0.22
C HIS A 338 -4.32 1.77 0.16
N LYS A 339 -3.75 2.19 -0.97
CA LYS A 339 -3.23 3.54 -1.17
C LYS A 339 -4.35 4.58 -1.17
N ALA A 340 -5.42 4.31 -1.91
CA ALA A 340 -6.63 5.13 -1.91
C ALA A 340 -7.29 5.15 -0.53
N LEU A 341 -7.44 3.98 0.07
CA LEU A 341 -8.03 3.80 1.39
C LEU A 341 -7.30 4.64 2.44
N THR A 342 -5.97 4.59 2.48
CA THR A 342 -5.15 5.37 3.43
C THR A 342 -5.29 6.87 3.20
N TYR A 343 -5.33 7.31 1.93
CA TYR A 343 -5.57 8.72 1.61
C TYR A 343 -6.94 9.20 2.11
N LEU A 344 -7.98 8.40 1.89
CA LEU A 344 -9.36 8.73 2.28
C LEU A 344 -9.51 8.77 3.80
N LEU A 345 -9.02 7.76 4.53
CA LEU A 345 -9.09 7.68 5.99
C LEU A 345 -8.40 8.87 6.69
N GLY A 346 -7.43 9.51 6.03
CA GLY A 346 -6.78 10.73 6.54
C GLY A 346 -7.56 12.03 6.31
N ARG A 347 -8.66 12.01 5.55
CA ARG A 347 -9.44 13.21 5.16
C ARG A 347 -10.93 13.12 5.49
N ILE A 348 -11.50 11.93 5.55
CA ILE A 348 -12.91 11.74 5.89
C ILE A 348 -13.10 11.70 7.41
N PRO A 349 -14.25 12.18 7.93
CA PRO A 349 -14.62 12.01 9.33
C PRO A 349 -14.66 10.53 9.75
N LEU A 350 -14.20 10.21 10.96
CA LEU A 350 -14.27 8.84 11.50
C LEU A 350 -15.70 8.31 11.59
N THR A 351 -16.70 9.20 11.75
CA THR A 351 -18.13 8.84 11.77
C THR A 351 -18.59 8.20 10.46
N ASP A 352 -17.89 8.44 9.36
CA ASP A 352 -18.26 7.96 8.03
C ASP A 352 -17.68 6.56 7.74
N ILE A 353 -16.75 6.07 8.58
CA ILE A 353 -16.15 4.73 8.43
C ILE A 353 -17.19 3.63 8.72
N ASP A 354 -17.95 3.83 9.78
CA ASP A 354 -19.01 2.92 10.22
C ASP A 354 -20.41 3.36 9.75
N GLY A 355 -20.48 4.46 8.98
CA GLY A 355 -21.72 4.98 8.42
C GLY A 355 -22.41 3.88 7.60
N PRO A 356 -23.67 3.51 7.92
CA PRO A 356 -24.39 2.58 7.08
C PRO A 356 -24.49 3.18 5.68
N GLY A 357 -24.14 2.39 4.65
CA GLY A 357 -24.44 2.76 3.28
C GLY A 357 -25.93 3.13 3.20
N SER A 358 -26.23 4.24 2.53
CA SER A 358 -27.61 4.71 2.41
C SER A 358 -28.37 3.78 1.48
N ASN A 359 -28.90 2.68 2.02
CA ASN A 359 -29.65 1.71 1.23
C ASN A 359 -31.10 2.17 1.09
N ALA A 360 -31.48 2.58 -0.11
CA ALA A 360 -32.84 2.98 -0.46
C ALA A 360 -33.84 1.79 -0.58
N ALA A 361 -33.38 0.54 -0.47
CA ALA A 361 -34.16 -0.63 -0.89
C ALA A 361 -34.24 -1.80 0.11
N GLY A 362 -33.94 -1.59 1.39
CA GLY A 362 -34.06 -2.65 2.41
C GLY A 362 -33.06 -3.80 2.26
N VAL A 363 -32.04 -3.64 1.42
CA VAL A 363 -30.88 -4.53 1.35
C VAL A 363 -29.96 -4.26 2.54
N VAL A 364 -29.30 -5.30 3.02
CA VAL A 364 -28.42 -5.30 4.19
C VAL A 364 -27.42 -4.14 4.12
N ASN A 365 -27.42 -3.26 5.12
CA ASN A 365 -26.42 -2.19 5.22
C ASN A 365 -25.02 -2.79 5.39
N LEU A 366 -24.28 -2.91 4.30
CA LEU A 366 -22.90 -3.39 4.32
C LEU A 366 -21.97 -2.29 4.84
N THR A 367 -21.17 -2.61 5.84
CA THR A 367 -20.12 -1.71 6.33
C THR A 367 -18.93 -1.69 5.37
N VAL A 368 -18.05 -0.69 5.49
CA VAL A 368 -16.81 -0.63 4.70
C VAL A 368 -15.95 -1.89 4.93
N LEU A 369 -16.00 -2.46 6.14
CA LEU A 369 -15.29 -3.68 6.49
C LEU A 369 -15.88 -4.91 5.78
N SER A 370 -17.20 -4.96 5.58
CA SER A 370 -17.85 -5.98 4.74
C SER A 370 -17.39 -5.90 3.28
N TRP A 371 -17.30 -4.68 2.72
CA TRP A 371 -16.77 -4.49 1.37
C TRP A 371 -15.30 -4.92 1.24
N ALA A 372 -14.46 -4.63 2.24
CA ALA A 372 -13.09 -5.10 2.28
C ALA A 372 -13.01 -6.64 2.33
N ALA A 373 -13.88 -7.28 3.12
CA ALA A 373 -13.96 -8.74 3.21
C ALA A 373 -14.40 -9.39 1.89
N GLN A 374 -15.35 -8.78 1.17
CA GLN A 374 -15.72 -9.19 -0.19
C GLN A 374 -14.55 -9.06 -1.17
N GLY A 375 -13.80 -7.95 -1.08
CA GLY A 375 -12.59 -7.71 -1.86
C GLY A 375 -11.50 -8.76 -1.62
N LEU A 376 -11.42 -9.33 -0.40
CA LEU A 376 -10.54 -10.46 -0.06
C LEU A 376 -11.11 -11.81 -0.50
N ARG A 377 -12.43 -12.02 -0.40
CA ARG A 377 -13.11 -13.26 -0.83
C ARG A 377 -12.91 -13.53 -2.31
N CYS A 378 -13.06 -12.52 -3.17
CA CYS A 378 -12.93 -12.67 -4.62
C CYS A 378 -11.61 -13.35 -5.06
N PRO A 379 -10.41 -12.84 -4.71
CA PRO A 379 -9.16 -13.50 -5.09
C PRO A 379 -8.95 -14.86 -4.41
N LEU A 380 -9.52 -15.09 -3.22
CA LEU A 380 -9.49 -16.41 -2.58
C LEU A 380 -10.30 -17.45 -3.36
N ASP A 381 -11.48 -17.09 -3.87
CA ASP A 381 -12.29 -17.97 -4.70
C ASP A 381 -11.61 -18.26 -6.05
N VAL A 382 -10.99 -17.26 -6.66
CA VAL A 382 -10.17 -17.46 -7.88
C VAL A 382 -8.96 -18.36 -7.59
N SER A 383 -8.36 -18.27 -6.40
CA SER A 383 -7.21 -19.11 -6.02
C SER A 383 -7.54 -20.60 -5.92
N ARG A 384 -8.82 -20.94 -5.75
CA ARG A 384 -9.33 -22.33 -5.75
C ARG A 384 -9.57 -22.88 -7.17
N SER A 385 -9.53 -22.03 -8.21
CA SER A 385 -9.77 -22.42 -9.60
C SER A 385 -8.53 -22.97 -10.30
N ARG A 386 -8.72 -23.85 -11.30
CA ARG A 386 -7.64 -24.46 -12.11
C ARG A 386 -6.81 -23.44 -12.90
N ILE A 387 -7.37 -22.25 -13.18
CA ILE A 387 -6.70 -21.15 -13.93
C ILE A 387 -5.58 -20.50 -13.09
N PHE A 388 -5.52 -20.80 -11.78
CA PHE A 388 -4.63 -20.16 -10.81
C PHE A 388 -3.13 -20.21 -11.14
N HIS A 389 -2.64 -21.25 -11.83
CA HIS A 389 -1.20 -21.44 -12.01
C HIS A 389 -0.52 -20.28 -12.75
N ARG A 390 -1.19 -19.65 -13.73
CA ARG A 390 -0.64 -18.52 -14.48
C ARG A 390 -0.75 -17.19 -13.73
N LEU A 391 -1.77 -17.02 -12.88
CA LEU A 391 -2.07 -15.75 -12.19
C LEU A 391 -1.66 -15.72 -10.71
N ARG A 392 -1.01 -16.78 -10.22
CA ARG A 392 -0.57 -16.93 -8.82
C ARG A 392 0.12 -15.68 -8.22
N PRO A 393 1.11 -15.02 -8.86
CA PRO A 393 1.76 -13.86 -8.25
C PRO A 393 0.81 -12.67 -8.12
N VAL A 394 -0.02 -12.41 -9.15
CA VAL A 394 -1.00 -11.33 -9.14
C VAL A 394 -2.06 -11.56 -8.06
N ILE A 395 -2.60 -12.77 -7.97
CA ILE A 395 -3.62 -13.12 -6.97
C ILE A 395 -3.05 -13.03 -5.55
N ARG A 396 -1.80 -13.46 -5.33
CA ARG A 396 -1.12 -13.32 -4.04
C ARG A 396 -1.02 -11.85 -3.63
N GLU A 397 -0.62 -10.99 -4.56
CA GLU A 397 -0.54 -9.55 -4.27
C GLU A 397 -1.91 -8.96 -3.98
N MET A 398 -2.96 -9.36 -4.72
CA MET A 398 -4.33 -8.95 -4.44
C MET A 398 -4.80 -9.37 -3.04
N ILE A 399 -4.48 -10.59 -2.60
CA ILE A 399 -4.80 -11.08 -1.26
C ILE A 399 -4.06 -10.25 -0.20
N ASN A 400 -2.76 -10.00 -0.41
CA ASN A 400 -1.96 -9.21 0.52
C ASN A 400 -2.51 -7.78 0.66
N GLU A 401 -2.86 -7.13 -0.45
CA GLU A 401 -3.45 -5.79 -0.45
C GLU A 401 -4.82 -5.75 0.21
N ALA A 402 -5.65 -6.77 0.01
CA ALA A 402 -6.95 -6.87 0.68
C ALA A 402 -6.79 -7.06 2.21
N LYS A 403 -5.87 -7.92 2.65
CA LYS A 403 -5.52 -8.07 4.08
C LYS A 403 -5.01 -6.75 4.66
N ARG A 404 -4.14 -6.02 3.95
CA ARG A 404 -3.68 -4.69 4.35
C ARG A 404 -4.86 -3.71 4.49
N CYS A 405 -5.80 -3.69 3.55
CA CYS A 405 -6.99 -2.83 3.64
C CYS A 405 -7.82 -3.12 4.89
N ILE A 406 -8.11 -4.40 5.16
CA ILE A 406 -8.85 -4.82 6.36
C ILE A 406 -8.12 -4.34 7.63
N ARG A 407 -6.81 -4.57 7.71
CA ARG A 407 -6.02 -4.14 8.87
C ARG A 407 -6.03 -2.64 9.05
N THR A 408 -5.87 -1.87 7.97
CA THR A 408 -5.89 -0.41 8.01
C THR A 408 -7.26 0.10 8.47
N LEU A 409 -8.36 -0.50 8.01
CA LEU A 409 -9.71 -0.15 8.48
C LEU A 409 -9.89 -0.42 9.99
N LEU A 410 -9.48 -1.60 10.45
CA LEU A 410 -9.54 -1.97 11.88
C LEU A 410 -8.72 -0.99 12.73
N GLN A 411 -7.52 -0.61 12.28
CA GLN A 411 -6.68 0.38 12.96
C GLN A 411 -7.31 1.77 13.02
N HIS A 412 -8.17 2.13 12.06
CA HIS A 412 -8.86 3.42 12.01
C HIS A 412 -10.22 3.43 12.72
N GLY A 413 -10.62 2.37 13.41
CA GLY A 413 -11.88 2.36 14.16
C GLY A 413 -13.01 1.54 13.58
N ALA A 414 -12.85 0.92 12.41
CA ALA A 414 -13.95 0.19 11.78
C ALA A 414 -14.47 -0.93 12.69
N SER A 415 -15.76 -0.92 12.99
CA SER A 415 -16.37 -1.84 13.95
C SER A 415 -16.67 -3.21 13.32
N VAL A 416 -16.10 -4.26 13.92
CA VAL A 416 -16.41 -5.65 13.54
C VAL A 416 -17.85 -5.99 13.92
N ASP A 417 -18.39 -5.42 14.99
CA ASP A 417 -19.75 -5.74 15.49
C ASP A 417 -20.85 -5.31 14.54
N LEU A 418 -20.60 -4.29 13.72
CA LEU A 418 -21.55 -3.82 12.70
C LEU A 418 -21.55 -4.68 11.44
N MET A 419 -20.60 -5.62 11.28
CA MET A 419 -20.62 -6.53 10.13
C MET A 419 -21.83 -7.47 10.19
N PRO A 420 -22.57 -7.64 9.08
CA PRO A 420 -23.68 -8.59 9.02
C PRO A 420 -23.24 -10.02 9.32
N SER A 421 -24.13 -10.79 9.96
CA SER A 421 -23.87 -12.18 10.36
C SER A 421 -25.05 -13.12 10.11
N HIS A 422 -26.05 -12.67 9.34
CA HIS A 422 -27.32 -13.37 9.15
C HIS A 422 -27.28 -14.41 8.01
N THR A 423 -26.30 -14.34 7.11
CA THR A 423 -26.10 -15.36 6.06
C THR A 423 -24.76 -16.08 6.24
N GLN A 424 -24.65 -17.28 5.67
CA GLN A 424 -23.39 -18.03 5.67
C GLN A 424 -22.26 -17.26 4.96
N GLU A 425 -22.57 -16.54 3.88
CA GLU A 425 -21.59 -15.71 3.17
C GLU A 425 -21.07 -14.56 4.05
N THR A 426 -21.98 -13.85 4.73
CA THR A 426 -21.59 -12.74 5.62
C THR A 426 -20.86 -13.24 6.87
N GLN A 427 -21.21 -14.42 7.39
CA GLN A 427 -20.45 -15.09 8.45
C GLN A 427 -19.03 -15.47 8.00
N TYR A 428 -18.89 -15.98 6.77
CA TYR A 428 -17.58 -16.27 6.20
C TYR A 428 -16.73 -15.00 6.02
N GLU A 429 -17.31 -13.94 5.48
CA GLU A 429 -16.66 -12.63 5.34
C GLU A 429 -16.23 -12.06 6.71
N ARG A 430 -17.09 -12.15 7.73
CA ARG A 430 -16.75 -11.79 9.11
C ARG A 430 -15.58 -12.63 9.66
N SER A 431 -15.53 -13.93 9.36
CA SER A 431 -14.44 -14.80 9.80
C SER A 431 -13.08 -14.39 9.19
N LEU A 432 -13.05 -13.93 7.94
CA LEU A 432 -11.83 -13.43 7.29
C LEU A 432 -11.31 -12.17 7.98
N VAL A 433 -12.21 -11.26 8.38
CA VAL A 433 -11.85 -10.05 9.12
C VAL A 433 -11.32 -10.38 10.51
N LEU A 434 -11.96 -11.33 11.20
CA LEU A 434 -11.53 -11.78 12.53
C LEU A 434 -10.14 -12.44 12.52
N GLU A 435 -9.78 -13.15 11.44
CA GLU A 435 -8.43 -13.70 11.25
C GLU A 435 -7.39 -12.56 11.18
N GLU A 436 -7.66 -11.53 10.38
CA GLU A 436 -6.77 -10.37 10.28
C GLU A 436 -6.72 -9.55 11.57
N TYR A 437 -7.84 -9.48 12.31
CA TYR A 437 -7.87 -8.82 13.60
C TYR A 437 -7.01 -9.54 14.65
N ALA A 438 -7.08 -10.87 14.69
CA ALA A 438 -6.18 -11.67 15.53
C ALA A 438 -4.70 -11.44 15.16
N ALA A 439 -4.39 -11.29 13.86
CA ALA A 439 -3.03 -10.96 13.42
C ALA A 439 -2.55 -9.59 13.97
N ILE A 440 -3.41 -8.55 13.96
CA ILE A 440 -3.09 -7.24 14.55
C ILE A 440 -2.81 -7.37 16.05
N LEU A 441 -3.64 -8.12 16.79
CA LEU A 441 -3.46 -8.35 18.22
C LEU A 441 -2.17 -9.11 18.54
N ASN A 442 -1.73 -10.00 17.64
CA ASN A 442 -0.48 -10.73 17.74
C ASN A 442 0.75 -9.87 17.40
N GLU A 443 0.62 -8.88 16.52
CA GLU A 443 1.69 -7.91 16.22
C GLU A 443 1.86 -6.86 17.34
N LEU A 444 0.82 -6.61 18.14
CA LEU A 444 0.77 -5.54 19.15
C LEU A 444 1.94 -5.55 20.15
N PRO A 445 2.32 -6.67 20.80
CA PRO A 445 3.41 -6.67 21.77
C PRO A 445 4.75 -6.25 21.18
N GLU A 446 5.04 -6.64 19.94
CA GLU A 446 6.27 -6.26 19.25
C GLU A 446 6.28 -4.75 18.95
N ARG A 447 5.18 -4.23 18.40
CA ARG A 447 5.01 -2.81 18.10
C ARG A 447 5.15 -1.93 19.34
N VAL A 448 4.52 -2.32 20.45
CA VAL A 448 4.62 -1.61 21.73
C VAL A 448 6.07 -1.59 22.23
N MET A 449 6.78 -2.71 22.15
CA MET A 449 8.17 -2.77 22.59
C MET A 449 9.12 -1.96 21.70
N ALA A 450 8.87 -1.93 20.39
CA ALA A 450 9.59 -1.06 19.47
C ALA A 450 9.35 0.43 19.82
N ALA A 451 8.11 0.81 20.12
CA ALA A 451 7.73 2.16 20.52
C ALA A 451 8.43 2.59 21.83
N ILE A 452 8.39 1.74 22.86
CA ILE A 452 9.10 1.97 24.13
C ILE A 452 10.60 2.14 23.89
N ASN A 453 11.20 1.27 23.07
CA ASN A 453 12.63 1.34 22.77
C ASN A 453 13.01 2.64 22.04
N ALA A 454 12.16 3.11 21.12
CA ALA A 454 12.36 4.38 20.45
C ALA A 454 12.27 5.56 21.44
N ALA A 455 11.25 5.56 22.31
CA ALA A 455 11.07 6.60 23.33
C ALA A 455 12.22 6.70 24.35
N LEU A 456 12.81 5.56 24.73
CA LEU A 456 13.93 5.50 25.67
C LEU A 456 15.30 5.67 24.98
N LYS A 457 15.36 5.67 23.63
CA LYS A 457 16.63 5.75 22.89
C LYS A 457 17.44 7.01 23.24
N PRO A 458 16.88 8.24 23.25
CA PRO A 458 17.70 9.43 23.52
C PRO A 458 18.25 9.47 24.95
N GLN A 459 17.51 8.92 25.93
CA GLN A 459 18.01 8.71 27.28
C GLN A 459 19.20 7.75 27.28
N ARG A 460 19.08 6.58 26.65
CA ARG A 460 20.12 5.55 26.62
C ARG A 460 21.40 6.05 25.93
N ASP A 461 21.26 6.70 24.79
CA ASP A 461 22.38 7.22 24.01
C ASP A 461 23.13 8.30 24.80
N THR A 462 22.41 9.20 25.48
CA THR A 462 23.02 10.24 26.33
C THR A 462 23.66 9.65 27.58
N ALA A 463 23.00 8.73 28.28
CA ALA A 463 23.53 8.07 29.45
C ALA A 463 24.81 7.28 29.12
N ALA A 464 24.87 6.61 27.97
CA ALA A 464 26.08 5.93 27.51
C ALA A 464 27.23 6.92 27.30
N ARG A 465 26.99 8.04 26.61
CA ARG A 465 28.02 9.07 26.37
C ARG A 465 28.52 9.70 27.65
N ILE A 466 27.62 10.14 28.54
CA ILE A 466 27.98 10.76 29.81
C ILE A 466 28.70 9.75 30.73
N GLY A 467 28.24 8.50 30.76
CA GLY A 467 28.85 7.45 31.57
C GLY A 467 30.31 7.17 31.19
N CYS A 468 30.67 7.31 29.91
CA CYS A 468 32.05 7.23 29.45
C CYS A 468 32.90 8.46 29.79
N LEU A 469 32.28 9.65 29.82
CA LEU A 469 32.99 10.92 30.05
C LEU A 469 33.19 11.24 31.53
N LEU A 470 32.26 10.86 32.41
CA LEU A 470 32.30 11.17 33.84
C LEU A 470 33.59 10.68 34.54
N PRO A 471 34.09 9.46 34.30
CA PRO A 471 35.36 9.01 34.88
C PRO A 471 36.59 9.80 34.39
N MET A 472 36.48 10.51 33.27
CA MET A 472 37.56 11.29 32.66
C MET A 472 37.55 12.77 33.08
N ALA A 473 36.48 13.24 33.75
CA ALA A 473 36.36 14.63 34.13
C ALA A 473 37.28 14.96 35.32
N PRO A 474 38.04 16.06 35.29
CA PRO A 474 38.79 16.51 36.45
C PRO A 474 37.81 16.99 37.55
N HIS A 475 37.99 16.50 38.77
CA HIS A 475 37.19 16.89 39.93
C HIS A 475 37.99 17.81 40.85
N HIS A 476 37.38 18.90 41.30
CA HIS A 476 37.97 19.86 42.24
C HIS A 476 37.15 19.81 43.54
N ASP A 477 37.61 19.06 44.54
CA ASP A 477 36.96 18.94 45.85
C ASP A 477 37.71 19.67 46.98
N GLY A 478 38.85 20.30 46.67
CA GLY A 478 39.60 21.10 47.63
C GLY A 478 38.77 22.25 48.19
N ALA A 479 38.93 22.52 49.49
CA ALA A 479 38.26 23.63 50.15
C ALA A 479 38.70 24.97 49.55
N HIS A 480 37.74 25.86 49.27
CA HIS A 480 38.03 27.23 48.83
C HIS A 480 38.97 27.90 49.85
N PRO A 481 40.08 28.56 49.44
CA PRO A 481 40.38 29.09 48.10
C PRO A 481 41.25 28.22 47.18
N ASP A 482 41.72 27.06 47.64
CA ASP A 482 42.67 26.22 46.89
C ASP A 482 42.03 24.88 46.48
N PRO A 483 41.27 24.84 45.36
CA PRO A 483 40.70 23.60 44.85
C PRO A 483 41.79 22.69 44.28
N SER A 484 42.43 21.90 45.15
CA SER A 484 43.31 20.81 44.72
C SER A 484 42.54 19.85 43.80
N PRO A 485 43.10 19.45 42.66
CA PRO A 485 42.51 18.41 41.83
C PRO A 485 42.44 17.11 42.64
N SER A 486 41.22 16.60 42.83
CA SER A 486 40.97 15.33 43.49
C SER A 486 41.25 14.18 42.54
N ASN A 487 41.79 13.08 43.07
CA ASN A 487 41.85 11.80 42.38
C ASN A 487 40.50 11.04 42.43
N LEU A 488 39.43 11.65 42.94
CA LEU A 488 38.07 11.10 42.90
C LEU A 488 37.64 10.91 41.46
N THR A 489 37.80 9.71 40.93
CA THR A 489 37.16 9.29 39.67
C THR A 489 35.84 8.63 40.03
N PHE A 490 34.75 9.03 39.38
CA PHE A 490 33.50 8.29 39.50
C PHE A 490 33.74 6.85 39.05
N GLY A 491 33.50 5.90 39.95
CA GLY A 491 33.63 4.48 39.60
C GLY A 491 32.68 4.12 38.45
N PRO A 492 32.96 3.09 37.64
CA PRO A 492 32.14 2.75 36.46
C PRO A 492 30.64 2.61 36.75
N CYS A 493 30.29 2.06 37.92
CA CYS A 493 28.89 1.93 38.36
C CYS A 493 28.27 3.28 38.75
N GLU A 494 29.02 4.13 39.45
CA GLU A 494 28.57 5.46 39.89
C GLU A 494 28.39 6.41 38.70
N ALA A 495 29.38 6.43 37.79
CA ALA A 495 29.31 7.16 36.54
C ALA A 495 28.09 6.72 35.71
N THR A 496 27.82 5.41 35.61
CA THR A 496 26.63 4.88 34.92
C THR A 496 25.34 5.37 35.58
N GLY A 497 25.23 5.31 36.91
CA GLY A 497 24.04 5.75 37.63
C GLY A 497 23.77 7.25 37.50
N ILE A 498 24.80 8.09 37.63
CA ILE A 498 24.71 9.54 37.44
C ILE A 498 24.31 9.85 35.99
N ALA A 499 24.99 9.24 35.02
CA ALA A 499 24.71 9.44 33.60
C ALA A 499 23.29 9.02 33.23
N TRP A 500 22.81 7.91 33.78
CA TRP A 500 21.44 7.45 33.59
C TRP A 500 20.42 8.44 34.14
N LYS A 501 20.68 9.01 35.32
CA LYS A 501 19.81 10.02 35.91
C LYS A 501 19.78 11.31 35.10
N ILE A 502 20.92 11.73 34.54
CA ILE A 502 20.98 12.86 33.62
C ILE A 502 20.22 12.54 32.32
N GLY A 503 20.43 11.35 31.75
CA GLY A 503 19.71 10.90 30.56
C GLY A 503 18.19 10.84 30.75
N SER A 504 17.70 10.62 31.98
CA SER A 504 16.26 10.56 32.27
C SER A 504 15.48 11.84 31.91
N PHE A 505 16.15 12.99 31.72
CA PHE A 505 15.51 14.21 31.25
C PHE A 505 15.26 14.25 29.73
N LEU A 506 15.74 13.25 28.98
CA LEU A 506 15.73 13.24 27.51
C LEU A 506 14.86 12.13 26.90
N HIS A 507 14.12 11.36 27.69
CA HIS A 507 13.19 10.37 27.14
C HIS A 507 11.98 11.08 26.48
N ASP A 508 11.41 10.45 25.45
CA ASP A 508 10.27 11.00 24.69
C ASP A 508 9.05 10.08 24.80
N PRO A 509 8.20 10.24 25.84
CA PRO A 509 6.99 9.44 25.97
C PRO A 509 5.98 9.73 24.85
N SER A 510 6.01 10.95 24.29
CA SER A 510 5.09 11.34 23.22
C SER A 510 5.33 10.57 21.92
N ALA A 511 6.59 10.23 21.61
CA ALA A 511 6.92 9.37 20.48
C ALA A 511 6.33 7.95 20.60
N ALA A 512 6.39 7.34 21.79
CA ALA A 512 5.75 6.03 22.00
C ALA A 512 4.23 6.13 21.85
N ARG A 513 3.64 7.21 22.39
CA ARG A 513 2.20 7.43 22.30
C ARG A 513 1.73 7.60 20.86
N ALA A 514 2.45 8.38 20.05
CA ALA A 514 2.16 8.55 18.63
C ALA A 514 2.19 7.23 17.84
N VAL A 515 3.11 6.32 18.17
CA VAL A 515 3.16 4.99 17.54
C VAL A 515 1.97 4.13 17.95
N ILE A 516 1.59 4.14 19.22
CA ILE A 516 0.44 3.38 19.73
C ILE A 516 -0.87 3.95 19.18
N ASP A 517 -1.01 5.26 19.16
CA ASP A 517 -2.20 5.94 18.65
C ASP A 517 -2.42 5.68 17.17
N LYS A 518 -1.34 5.48 16.40
CA LYS A 518 -1.38 5.09 14.98
C LYS A 518 -1.70 3.60 14.78
N PHE A 519 -1.29 2.74 15.71
CA PHE A 519 -1.43 1.28 15.57
C PHE A 519 -2.75 0.74 16.16
N LEU A 520 -3.26 1.36 17.22
CA LEU A 520 -4.48 0.93 17.89
C LEU A 520 -5.68 1.80 17.48
N ILE A 521 -6.81 1.10 17.34
CA ILE A 521 -8.17 1.56 17.06
C ILE A 521 -8.50 2.90 17.75
N ALA A 522 -9.29 3.76 17.10
CA ALA A 522 -9.91 4.95 17.71
C ALA A 522 -10.44 4.67 19.13
N ASP A 523 -10.23 5.61 20.06
CA ASP A 523 -10.42 5.57 21.53
C ASP A 523 -10.95 4.27 22.19
N SER A 524 -10.31 3.14 21.90
CA SER A 524 -10.79 1.83 22.36
C SER A 524 -10.32 1.56 23.78
N LEU A 525 -11.01 0.64 24.46
CA LEU A 525 -10.59 0.20 25.79
C LEU A 525 -9.19 -0.42 25.76
N LEU A 526 -8.89 -1.24 24.73
CA LEU A 526 -7.56 -1.77 24.47
C LEU A 526 -6.51 -0.65 24.35
N LYS A 527 -6.79 0.40 23.56
CA LYS A 527 -5.90 1.55 23.39
C LYS A 527 -5.62 2.26 24.70
N ARG A 528 -6.66 2.57 25.48
CA ARG A 528 -6.51 3.24 26.78
C ARG A 528 -5.64 2.43 27.75
N ARG A 529 -5.91 1.12 27.86
CA ARG A 529 -5.16 0.19 28.71
C ARG A 529 -3.70 0.08 28.31
N VAL A 530 -3.43 -0.19 27.04
CA VAL A 530 -2.06 -0.35 26.52
C VAL A 530 -1.28 0.95 26.67
N SER A 531 -1.89 2.08 26.34
CA SER A 531 -1.18 3.34 26.39
C SER A 531 -0.87 3.78 27.82
N ALA A 532 -1.80 3.61 28.77
CA ALA A 532 -1.54 3.89 30.18
C ALA A 532 -0.42 2.99 30.75
N ALA A 533 -0.37 1.72 30.35
CA ALA A 533 0.72 0.83 30.72
C ALA A 533 2.06 1.30 30.13
N VAL A 534 2.08 1.71 28.86
CA VAL A 534 3.31 2.18 28.20
C VAL A 534 3.83 3.48 28.82
N ASP A 535 2.94 4.44 29.06
CA ASP A 535 3.27 5.72 29.70
C ASP A 535 3.87 5.48 31.10
N HIS A 536 3.25 4.59 31.90
CA HIS A 536 3.80 4.19 33.19
C HIS A 536 5.16 3.49 33.06
N PHE A 537 5.30 2.55 32.13
CA PHE A 537 6.55 1.82 31.95
C PHE A 537 7.71 2.75 31.57
N ILE A 538 7.50 3.66 30.62
CA ILE A 538 8.52 4.63 30.18
C ILE A 538 8.92 5.54 31.34
N ASN A 539 7.95 6.05 32.11
CA ASN A 539 8.22 6.90 33.27
C ASN A 539 9.03 6.16 34.35
N GLN A 540 8.69 4.90 34.63
CA GLN A 540 9.42 4.09 35.61
C GLN A 540 10.83 3.73 35.11
N ALA A 541 10.95 3.30 33.86
CA ALA A 541 12.22 3.01 33.22
C ALA A 541 13.14 4.23 33.24
N ALA A 542 12.61 5.41 32.90
CA ALA A 542 13.40 6.63 32.88
C ALA A 542 13.82 7.08 34.28
N THR A 543 12.91 7.07 35.25
CA THR A 543 13.11 7.79 36.52
C THR A 543 13.58 6.93 37.69
N LYS A 544 13.33 5.61 37.67
CA LYS A 544 13.58 4.71 38.80
C LYS A 544 14.70 3.70 38.58
N THR A 545 15.09 3.44 37.33
CA THR A 545 16.22 2.54 37.07
C THR A 545 17.54 3.30 37.13
N ALA A 546 18.64 2.59 37.37
CA ALA A 546 19.99 3.14 37.38
C ALA A 546 20.82 2.71 36.17
N SER A 547 20.30 1.81 35.32
CA SER A 547 21.01 1.32 34.14
C SER A 547 20.09 0.69 33.11
N ASN A 548 20.55 0.60 31.85
CA ASN A 548 19.84 -0.11 30.77
C ASN A 548 19.59 -1.57 31.11
N ARG A 549 20.49 -2.20 31.87
CA ARG A 549 20.38 -3.59 32.30
C ARG A 549 19.13 -3.86 33.13
N GLU A 550 18.75 -2.92 33.98
CA GLU A 550 17.52 -3.03 34.78
C GLU A 550 16.27 -2.89 33.92
N VAL A 551 16.35 -2.13 32.82
CA VAL A 551 15.24 -1.95 31.89
C VAL A 551 15.03 -3.19 31.03
N VAL A 552 16.07 -3.65 30.34
CA VAL A 552 15.97 -4.74 29.34
C VAL A 552 16.14 -6.14 29.94
N GLY A 553 16.63 -6.24 31.18
CA GLY A 553 17.16 -7.48 31.74
C GLY A 553 18.57 -7.74 31.22
N GLY A 554 19.40 -8.49 31.96
CA GLY A 554 20.75 -8.79 31.49
C GLY A 554 21.35 -10.04 32.09
N ALA A 555 22.10 -10.77 31.27
CA ALA A 555 22.98 -11.85 31.70
C ALA A 555 24.20 -11.27 32.44
N ARG A 556 24.48 -11.76 33.65
CA ARG A 556 25.64 -11.35 34.45
C ARG A 556 26.79 -12.30 34.08
N HIS A 557 27.78 -11.83 33.34
CA HIS A 557 29.10 -12.48 33.33
C HIS A 557 29.98 -11.69 34.31
N ALA A 558 30.35 -12.29 35.44
CA ALA A 558 31.24 -11.66 36.40
C ALA A 558 32.70 -11.91 35.95
N GLN A 559 33.44 -10.84 35.64
CA GLN A 559 34.87 -10.88 35.32
C GLN A 559 35.70 -11.19 36.57
N GLN A 560 36.60 -12.15 36.44
CA GLN A 560 37.57 -12.58 37.44
C GLN A 560 38.73 -11.57 37.49
N GLN A 561 39.00 -10.98 38.65
CA GLN A 561 40.32 -10.43 38.95
C GLN A 561 41.13 -11.56 39.59
N GLU A 562 41.91 -12.28 38.79
CA GLU A 562 43.04 -13.07 39.28
C GLU A 562 44.31 -12.25 39.11
N GLY A 563 44.78 -11.68 40.23
CA GLY A 563 46.20 -11.42 40.39
C GLY A 563 46.92 -12.75 40.55
N GLY A 564 47.51 -13.25 39.47
CA GLY A 564 48.29 -14.48 39.47
C GLY A 564 49.05 -14.63 38.15
N ALA A 565 50.31 -14.20 38.15
CA ALA A 565 51.19 -14.35 37.00
C ALA A 565 51.44 -15.84 36.71
N THR A 566 50.97 -16.34 35.56
CA THR A 566 51.67 -17.36 34.77
C THR A 566 51.24 -17.29 33.31
N SER A 567 52.24 -17.31 32.44
CA SER A 567 52.18 -17.32 30.98
C SER A 567 51.36 -18.48 30.40
N GLY A 568 50.50 -18.19 29.43
CA GLY A 568 49.84 -19.18 28.59
C GLY A 568 49.24 -18.55 27.34
N THR A 569 49.89 -18.73 26.20
CA THR A 569 49.44 -18.32 24.88
C THR A 569 48.24 -19.14 24.42
N GLY A 570 47.12 -18.48 24.13
CA GLY A 570 45.96 -19.08 23.45
C GLY A 570 45.22 -18.03 22.63
N LYS A 571 45.32 -18.12 21.30
CA LYS A 571 44.58 -17.30 20.34
C LYS A 571 43.09 -17.67 20.38
N GLY A 572 42.23 -16.69 20.60
CA GLY A 572 40.81 -16.75 20.33
C GLY A 572 40.35 -15.35 19.88
N GLU A 573 40.16 -15.19 18.58
CA GLU A 573 39.67 -13.94 17.97
C GLU A 573 38.18 -13.76 18.33
N SER A 574 37.88 -12.68 19.05
CA SER A 574 36.52 -12.16 19.22
C SER A 574 36.50 -10.75 18.65
N THR A 575 35.71 -10.60 17.59
CA THR A 575 35.43 -9.35 16.89
C THR A 575 34.52 -8.47 17.74
N ASP A 576 35.11 -7.60 18.56
CA ASP A 576 34.45 -6.40 19.09
C ASP A 576 35.50 -5.41 19.60
N CYS A 577 36.08 -4.63 18.68
CA CYS A 577 36.76 -3.34 18.93
C CYS A 577 37.27 -2.74 17.61
N VAL A 578 36.37 -2.22 16.78
CA VAL A 578 36.74 -1.35 15.65
C VAL A 578 35.91 -0.07 15.71
N MET A 579 36.16 0.77 16.73
CA MET A 579 35.60 2.13 16.72
C MET A 579 36.40 3.15 17.55
N VAL A 580 37.75 3.05 17.57
CA VAL A 580 38.62 4.08 18.17
C VAL A 580 39.82 4.45 17.27
N ARG A 581 39.81 4.12 15.97
CA ARG A 581 40.94 4.43 15.08
C ARG A 581 40.58 5.15 13.77
N LEU A 582 39.57 6.03 13.79
CA LEU A 582 39.13 6.79 12.62
C LEU A 582 38.90 8.28 12.90
N LEU A 583 39.79 8.92 13.67
CA LEU A 583 39.85 10.40 13.80
C LEU A 583 41.29 10.94 13.84
N LYS A 584 42.18 10.40 13.00
CA LYS A 584 43.47 11.02 12.67
C LYS A 584 43.84 10.77 11.21
N SER A 585 43.17 11.46 10.28
CA SER A 585 43.74 11.90 8.98
C SER A 585 42.65 12.46 8.06
N VAL A 586 42.51 13.78 7.99
CA VAL A 586 42.16 14.50 6.76
C VAL A 586 42.87 15.86 6.82
N PRO A 587 43.82 16.17 5.93
CA PRO A 587 44.32 17.52 5.75
C PRO A 587 43.58 18.23 4.60
N GLY A 588 43.21 19.49 4.84
CA GLY A 588 43.13 20.53 3.81
C GLY A 588 41.82 20.66 3.03
N VAL A 589 40.97 21.61 3.44
CA VAL A 589 40.17 22.43 2.50
C VAL A 589 40.21 23.88 2.97
N MET A 590 40.51 24.75 2.00
CA MET A 590 40.76 26.18 2.11
C MET A 590 39.62 26.96 2.78
N VAL A 591 40.02 27.88 3.65
CA VAL A 591 39.18 28.96 4.19
C VAL A 591 39.19 30.12 3.19
N ALA A 592 38.07 30.35 2.52
CA ALA A 592 37.77 31.61 1.85
C ALA A 592 36.96 32.48 2.81
N GLY A 593 37.53 33.63 3.21
CA GLY A 593 36.91 34.55 4.13
C GLY A 593 35.77 35.37 3.52
N ARG A 594 34.85 35.80 4.38
CA ARG A 594 34.15 37.08 4.23
C ARG A 594 33.71 37.60 5.60
N ARG A 595 34.17 38.82 5.90
CA ARG A 595 33.67 39.69 6.97
C ARG A 595 32.34 40.31 6.55
N GLY A 596 31.49 40.62 7.52
CA GLY A 596 30.45 41.63 7.38
C GLY A 596 29.24 41.44 8.30
N GLN A 597 29.29 42.09 9.47
CA GLN A 597 28.22 42.90 10.11
C GLN A 597 26.81 42.33 10.32
N THR A 598 26.00 42.67 11.34
CA THR A 598 26.08 43.09 12.75
C THR A 598 24.60 43.27 13.16
N ALA A 599 24.31 43.06 14.44
CA ALA A 599 23.19 43.66 15.19
C ALA A 599 21.74 43.24 14.88
N ALA A 600 21.14 42.46 15.79
CA ALA A 600 19.83 42.74 16.38
C ALA A 600 19.56 41.78 17.56
N ASN A 601 18.81 42.27 18.55
CA ASN A 601 18.22 41.56 19.68
C ASN A 601 19.06 41.45 20.96
N ARG A 602 19.26 42.62 21.55
CA ARG A 602 19.50 42.83 22.98
C ARG A 602 18.31 43.60 23.55
N GLU A 603 17.27 42.93 24.02
CA GLU A 603 16.31 43.47 25.01
C GLU A 603 15.27 42.40 25.39
N VAL A 604 15.52 41.66 26.49
CA VAL A 604 14.52 41.30 27.53
C VAL A 604 15.34 40.91 28.77
N VAL A 605 15.75 41.90 29.56
CA VAL A 605 16.16 41.69 30.96
C VAL A 605 15.26 42.56 31.82
N GLY A 606 14.13 41.98 32.21
CA GLY A 606 13.19 42.56 33.15
C GLY A 606 13.01 41.64 34.34
N LYS A 607 13.68 41.98 35.45
CA LYS A 607 13.37 41.66 36.85
C LYS A 607 12.57 40.37 37.12
N ALA A 608 13.27 39.33 37.58
CA ALA A 608 12.68 38.29 38.43
C ALA A 608 13.47 38.20 39.74
N GLU A 609 12.72 38.14 40.83
CA GLU A 609 13.10 38.43 42.21
C GLU A 609 14.15 37.47 42.78
N ARG A 610 15.08 38.04 43.57
CA ARG A 610 15.89 37.29 44.54
C ARG A 610 14.96 36.77 45.64
N GLY A 611 14.62 35.50 45.58
CA GLY A 611 13.92 34.87 46.69
C GLY A 611 13.48 33.44 46.41
N LYS A 612 14.41 32.47 46.52
CA LYS A 612 14.21 31.04 46.88
C LYS A 612 15.44 30.18 46.52
N GLY A 613 16.64 30.58 46.96
CA GLY A 613 17.86 29.77 46.81
C GLY A 613 17.91 28.53 47.73
N GLU A 614 17.17 28.53 48.84
CA GLU A 614 17.29 27.46 49.84
C GLU A 614 16.46 26.19 49.57
N ARG A 615 15.43 26.25 48.71
CA ARG A 615 14.66 25.04 48.34
C ARG A 615 15.39 24.18 47.30
N ALA A 616 16.16 24.78 46.40
CA ALA A 616 16.96 24.06 45.41
C ALA A 616 18.13 23.29 46.06
N GLY A 617 18.81 23.90 47.04
CA GLY A 617 19.89 23.25 47.80
C GLY A 617 19.44 22.01 48.59
N ARG A 618 18.24 22.05 49.18
CA ARG A 618 17.65 20.89 49.89
C ARG A 618 17.16 19.77 48.96
N GLY A 619 16.90 20.09 47.69
CA GLY A 619 16.61 19.10 46.64
C GLY A 619 17.89 18.39 46.20
N LEU A 620 18.97 19.13 45.98
CA LEU A 620 20.28 18.62 45.59
C LEU A 620 20.97 17.81 46.70
N GLN A 621 20.82 18.20 47.97
CA GLN A 621 21.33 17.39 49.10
C GLN A 621 20.54 16.10 49.31
N ARG A 622 19.21 16.11 49.10
CA ARG A 622 18.41 14.87 49.09
C ARG A 622 18.77 13.99 47.89
N TRP A 623 19.11 14.60 46.75
CA TRP A 623 19.62 13.92 45.57
C TRP A 623 20.98 13.23 45.84
N LEU A 624 21.96 13.93 46.43
CA LEU A 624 23.27 13.35 46.81
C LEU A 624 23.14 12.22 47.84
N LYS A 625 22.29 12.38 48.87
CA LYS A 625 22.06 11.32 49.88
C LYS A 625 21.38 10.07 49.32
N SER A 626 20.52 10.23 48.31
CA SER A 626 19.86 9.10 47.63
C SER A 626 20.82 8.33 46.71
N VAL A 627 21.84 8.99 46.15
CA VAL A 627 22.84 8.38 45.26
C VAL A 627 23.87 7.57 46.06
N MET A 628 24.27 8.04 47.24
CA MET A 628 25.27 7.33 48.07
C MET A 628 24.71 6.14 48.89
N GLY A 629 23.39 5.92 48.90
CA GLY A 629 22.76 4.82 49.64
C GLY A 629 22.74 3.46 48.93
N VAL A 630 23.23 3.37 47.68
CA VAL A 630 23.13 2.19 46.82
C VAL A 630 24.51 1.54 46.64
N THR A 631 25.10 1.04 47.72
CA THR A 631 26.32 0.19 47.65
C THR A 631 26.15 -1.01 48.57
N GLY A 632 25.54 -2.08 48.06
CA GLY A 632 25.49 -3.38 48.72
C GLY A 632 26.58 -4.30 48.16
N ALA A 633 27.52 -4.69 49.02
CA ALA A 633 28.49 -5.75 48.74
C ALA A 633 27.84 -7.12 49.01
N GLY A 634 28.02 -8.09 48.10
CA GLY A 634 27.48 -9.44 48.27
C GLY A 634 28.18 -10.47 47.38
N GLN A 635 28.75 -11.48 48.04
CA GLN A 635 29.41 -12.68 47.50
C GLN A 635 28.40 -13.74 47.01
N GLY A 636 28.88 -14.69 46.20
CA GLY A 636 28.22 -15.98 45.94
C GLY A 636 27.86 -16.22 44.47
N GLY A 637 28.38 -17.30 43.88
CA GLY A 637 28.30 -17.60 42.45
C GLY A 637 26.98 -18.25 41.99
N GLN A 638 26.30 -17.59 41.04
CA GLN A 638 25.39 -18.19 40.07
C GLN A 638 25.16 -17.19 38.92
N THR A 639 25.07 -17.65 37.67
CA THR A 639 24.72 -16.81 36.52
C THR A 639 23.23 -16.44 36.60
N VAL A 640 22.89 -15.45 37.43
CA VAL A 640 21.50 -15.01 37.60
C VAL A 640 21.10 -14.13 36.42
N CYS A 641 20.20 -14.61 35.57
CA CYS A 641 19.49 -13.78 34.61
C CYS A 641 18.68 -12.73 35.39
N VAL A 642 19.00 -11.46 35.20
CA VAL A 642 18.21 -10.38 35.79
C VAL A 642 16.96 -10.22 34.91
N PRO A 643 15.74 -10.42 35.44
CA PRO A 643 14.52 -10.24 34.67
C PRO A 643 14.40 -8.78 34.20
N PRO A 644 13.74 -8.52 33.06
CA PRO A 644 13.45 -7.17 32.61
C PRO A 644 12.61 -6.40 33.64
N LEU A 645 12.57 -5.07 33.52
CA LEU A 645 11.88 -4.21 34.49
C LEU A 645 10.44 -4.66 34.74
N GLN A 646 10.17 -5.07 35.99
CA GLN A 646 8.84 -5.43 36.47
C GLN A 646 8.26 -4.28 37.31
N CYS A 647 7.79 -3.23 36.64
CA CYS A 647 7.28 -2.01 37.29
C CYS A 647 5.76 -2.02 37.56
N PHE A 648 5.10 -3.14 37.27
CA PHE A 648 3.69 -3.36 37.57
C PHE A 648 3.53 -4.36 38.70
N ALA A 649 2.42 -4.27 39.42
CA ALA A 649 2.05 -5.18 40.48
C ALA A 649 0.56 -5.49 40.44
N ILE A 650 0.19 -6.71 40.83
CA ILE A 650 -1.20 -7.08 41.12
C ILE A 650 -1.41 -7.05 42.64
N LYS A 651 -2.45 -6.36 43.09
CA LYS A 651 -2.89 -6.42 44.50
C LYS A 651 -3.39 -7.84 44.82
N ARG A 652 -2.66 -8.58 45.66
CA ARG A 652 -3.19 -9.76 46.36
C ARG A 652 -3.88 -9.31 47.66
N GLY A 653 -4.71 -10.19 48.23
CA GLY A 653 -5.39 -9.95 49.52
C GLY A 653 -4.42 -9.59 50.65
N GLU A 654 -4.94 -9.23 51.82
CA GLU A 654 -4.22 -8.52 52.90
C GLU A 654 -2.86 -9.14 53.33
N ASP A 655 -2.68 -10.45 53.16
CA ASP A 655 -1.45 -11.16 53.56
C ASP A 655 -0.57 -11.67 52.39
N GLY A 656 -0.94 -11.38 51.14
CA GLY A 656 -0.28 -11.94 49.96
C GLY A 656 0.83 -11.04 49.38
N GLN A 657 2.02 -11.60 49.15
CA GLN A 657 3.06 -10.93 48.35
C GLN A 657 2.50 -10.47 46.99
N HIS A 658 2.66 -9.19 46.68
CA HIS A 658 2.30 -8.62 45.38
C HIS A 658 3.04 -9.33 44.25
N ARG A 659 2.30 -9.82 43.25
CA ARG A 659 2.90 -10.38 42.03
C ARG A 659 3.38 -9.22 41.15
N ARG A 660 4.67 -9.18 40.85
CA ARG A 660 5.23 -8.20 39.91
C ARG A 660 5.07 -8.66 38.46
N LEU A 661 4.81 -7.71 37.56
CA LEU A 661 4.63 -7.97 36.13
C LEU A 661 5.49 -7.00 35.30
N GLY A 662 5.87 -7.43 34.10
CA GLY A 662 6.44 -6.59 33.06
C GLY A 662 5.39 -6.04 32.08
N VAL A 663 5.76 -5.01 31.31
CA VAL A 663 4.85 -4.39 30.32
C VAL A 663 4.31 -5.37 29.28
N ARG A 664 5.11 -6.38 28.88
CA ARG A 664 4.69 -7.41 27.93
C ARG A 664 3.51 -8.24 28.46
N GLU A 665 3.49 -8.54 29.75
CA GLU A 665 2.40 -9.31 30.38
C GLU A 665 1.11 -8.49 30.43
N VAL A 666 1.23 -7.18 30.73
CA VAL A 666 0.09 -6.25 30.75
C VAL A 666 -0.50 -6.07 29.35
N VAL A 667 0.36 -5.86 28.34
CA VAL A 667 -0.09 -5.74 26.94
C VAL A 667 -0.72 -7.03 26.45
N HIS A 668 -0.14 -8.19 26.75
CA HIS A 668 -0.71 -9.47 26.37
C HIS A 668 -2.07 -9.72 27.04
N ARG A 669 -2.23 -9.35 28.32
CA ARG A 669 -3.53 -9.37 28.99
C ARG A 669 -4.56 -8.48 28.28
N ALA A 670 -4.16 -7.27 27.88
CA ALA A 670 -5.04 -6.38 27.12
C ALA A 670 -5.47 -7.01 25.78
N SER A 671 -4.55 -7.62 25.05
CA SER A 671 -4.86 -8.35 23.81
C SER A 671 -5.81 -9.54 24.05
N LEU A 672 -5.63 -10.28 25.15
CA LEU A 672 -6.51 -11.41 25.48
C LEU A 672 -7.94 -10.97 25.83
N ASP A 673 -8.08 -9.86 26.57
CA ASP A 673 -9.41 -9.34 26.91
C ASP A 673 -10.14 -8.83 25.66
N GLU A 674 -9.42 -8.18 24.74
CA GLU A 674 -9.98 -7.79 23.44
C GLU A 674 -10.36 -9.03 22.60
N ALA A 675 -9.47 -10.02 22.53
CA ALA A 675 -9.74 -11.25 21.80
C ALA A 675 -10.95 -12.01 22.37
N ALA A 676 -11.16 -11.99 23.68
CA ALA A 676 -12.31 -12.62 24.33
C ALA A 676 -13.65 -12.00 23.89
N VAL A 677 -13.70 -10.69 23.62
CA VAL A 677 -14.90 -10.02 23.09
C VAL A 677 -15.37 -10.64 21.77
N TYR A 678 -14.42 -11.07 20.93
CA TYR A 678 -14.69 -11.63 19.62
C TYR A 678 -14.53 -13.15 19.52
N GLY A 679 -14.29 -13.84 20.65
CA GLY A 679 -14.06 -15.30 20.68
C GLY A 679 -12.76 -15.75 20.02
N LEU A 680 -11.74 -14.88 19.97
CA LEU A 680 -10.44 -15.12 19.32
C LEU A 680 -9.34 -15.61 20.27
N GLU A 681 -9.67 -15.99 21.51
CA GLU A 681 -8.67 -16.37 22.53
C GLU A 681 -7.74 -17.50 22.07
N GLY A 682 -8.24 -18.44 21.25
CA GLY A 682 -7.45 -19.54 20.69
C GLY A 682 -6.49 -19.13 19.56
N SER A 683 -6.68 -17.94 18.98
CA SER A 683 -5.87 -17.41 17.87
C SER A 683 -4.78 -16.45 18.34
N ILE A 684 -4.78 -16.05 19.62
CA ILE A 684 -3.75 -15.17 20.18
C ILE A 684 -2.51 -15.98 20.55
N ILE A 685 -1.40 -15.68 19.87
CA ILE A 685 -0.09 -16.28 20.09
C ILE A 685 0.59 -15.54 21.23
N LYS A 686 1.10 -16.29 22.21
CA LYS A 686 1.88 -15.70 23.30
C LYS A 686 3.26 -15.27 22.80
N CYS A 687 3.43 -13.98 22.53
CA CYS A 687 4.72 -13.41 22.14
C CYS A 687 5.71 -13.45 23.32
N CYS A 688 6.73 -14.29 23.20
CA CYS A 688 8.02 -14.22 23.92
C CYS A 688 8.15 -14.91 25.30
N ASN A 689 7.10 -15.50 25.90
CA ASN A 689 7.25 -16.28 27.15
C ASN A 689 6.56 -17.64 27.03
N GLY A 690 7.03 -18.49 26.10
CA GLY A 690 6.48 -19.84 25.91
C GLY A 690 6.59 -20.75 27.14
N HIS A 691 7.41 -20.38 28.13
CA HIS A 691 7.60 -21.12 29.39
C HIS A 691 6.58 -20.75 30.49
N LEU A 692 5.81 -19.67 30.31
CA LEU A 692 4.74 -19.27 31.24
C LEU A 692 3.38 -19.62 30.62
N GLY A 693 2.41 -20.07 31.39
CA GLY A 693 1.06 -20.38 30.88
C GLY A 693 0.25 -19.11 30.57
N ASN A 694 -0.88 -19.23 29.84
CA ASN A 694 -1.83 -18.10 29.70
C ASN A 694 -2.44 -17.70 31.06
N THR A 695 -2.43 -18.61 32.02
CA THR A 695 -2.79 -18.39 33.42
C THR A 695 -1.95 -17.31 34.09
N ASP A 696 -0.73 -17.07 33.61
CA ASP A 696 0.17 -16.08 34.19
C ASP A 696 -0.22 -14.63 33.90
N CYS A 697 -1.00 -14.41 32.85
CA CYS A 697 -1.46 -13.07 32.46
C CYS A 697 -2.88 -12.77 32.94
N ARG A 698 -3.54 -13.67 33.70
CA ARG A 698 -4.90 -13.47 34.17
C ARG A 698 -4.94 -12.62 35.45
N PHE A 699 -5.45 -11.40 35.33
CA PHE A 699 -5.75 -10.50 36.46
C PHE A 699 -6.90 -9.54 36.11
N GLN A 700 -7.52 -8.94 37.14
CA GLN A 700 -8.52 -7.89 36.99
C GLN A 700 -7.83 -6.52 36.87
N TRP A 701 -8.29 -5.66 35.95
CA TRP A 701 -7.68 -4.34 35.70
C TRP A 701 -7.68 -3.44 36.93
N GLY A 702 -8.74 -3.44 37.73
CA GLY A 702 -8.80 -2.69 39.00
C GLY A 702 -7.79 -3.16 40.08
N GLN A 703 -7.15 -4.32 39.90
CA GLN A 703 -6.06 -4.81 40.76
C GLN A 703 -4.67 -4.44 40.25
N LEU A 704 -4.56 -3.89 39.04
CA LEU A 704 -3.30 -3.51 38.44
C LEU A 704 -2.82 -2.17 39.00
N GLY A 705 -1.58 -2.16 39.47
CA GLY A 705 -0.95 -0.99 40.05
C GLY A 705 0.56 -1.07 39.96
N TYR A 706 1.23 -0.35 40.85
CA TYR A 706 2.67 -0.44 41.06
C TYR A 706 3.00 -0.31 42.54
N ILE A 707 4.21 -0.71 42.92
CA ILE A 707 4.72 -0.53 44.28
C ILE A 707 5.53 0.75 44.31
N ASP A 708 5.15 1.70 45.17
CA ASP A 708 5.88 2.94 45.33
C ASP A 708 7.17 2.76 46.14
N GLN A 709 7.90 3.86 46.36
CA GLN A 709 9.16 3.83 47.12
C GLN A 709 8.99 3.43 48.59
N SER A 710 7.78 3.51 49.13
CA SER A 710 7.45 3.10 50.50
C SER A 710 7.03 1.63 50.60
N GLY A 711 7.03 0.90 49.48
CA GLY A 711 6.54 -0.47 49.43
C GLY A 711 5.02 -0.57 49.39
N ARG A 712 4.31 0.55 49.24
CA ARG A 712 2.83 0.58 49.20
C ARG A 712 2.34 0.39 47.77
N PHE A 713 1.25 -0.34 47.65
CA PHE A 713 0.55 -0.50 46.39
C PHE A 713 -0.21 0.78 46.01
N VAL A 714 -0.02 1.23 44.78
CA VAL A 714 -0.74 2.35 44.17
C VAL A 714 -1.45 1.85 42.92
N SER A 715 -2.77 2.02 42.86
CA SER A 715 -3.56 1.64 41.68
C SER A 715 -3.20 2.53 40.48
N LEU A 716 -3.18 1.94 39.28
CA LEU A 716 -3.01 2.70 38.03
C LEU A 716 -4.31 3.39 37.56
N GLY A 717 -5.46 3.06 38.13
CA GLY A 717 -6.75 3.64 37.73
C GLY A 717 -7.13 3.34 36.27
N ILE A 718 -6.68 2.20 35.76
CA ILE A 718 -7.02 1.72 34.42
C ILE A 718 -8.24 0.83 34.55
N ASP A 719 -9.43 1.33 34.18
CA ASP A 719 -10.67 0.56 34.10
C ASP A 719 -11.00 0.18 32.66
#